data_AF-A0ABD3NUZ5-F1
#
_entry.id   AF-A0ABD3NUZ5-F1
#
_cell.length_a   1.000
_cell.length_b   1.000
_cell.length_c   1.000
_cell.angle_alpha   90.00
_cell.angle_beta   90.00
_cell.angle_gamma   90.00
#
_symmetry.space_group_name_H-M   'P 1'
#
loop_
_entity.id
_entity.type
_entity.pdbx_description
1 polymer ?
#
loop_
_entity_poly.entity_id
_entity_poly.type
_entity_poly.pdbx_seq_one_letter_code
_entity_poly.pdbx_strand_id
1 'polypeptide(L)'
;MNEDDADESSAHEIHHGGKDPHRVRKFRKRVKKIEGKKAVDELNQLSCCLIDNPSPIDTVNQAGDSDASPQPKKHPVPRHLRGGKQRKKKTPGIKKSFDGYENSGNENLSDFMFTDGDQSALEEECPFMDIKRVDGAANDSNEQPQSIEADACDILCDRMSDLAMPSAENLSNPEQCDDHEEAQVSFAIEDEDNNEQLHQNAQDVQTPGKKKTPRKRSRRKKNNNAADLDPHEDEDDYPLNISSPDLQCINTEQEPTPSKANKDPCPQRTLEEELAFLTRVSPTKYIVKPGFVPNMKVSAEIIVNDDLENLLIQELRDTCCDTNSGGDSSFIPALRQAANVAALPGIVKASLAMPDVHSGYGFCIGNVAAFDMDDPEAVISPGGVGFDINCGVRLIRTNLTEKDVGEEVREQLADALYRNIPVGVGVDGNIPCERDDLDILLENGIDWAIENGYAWEEDKAHCEEYGRMETADPKCVSNRAKKRGLKQLGTLGAGNHYAEVQIVDEIYNPDAAKAMGIDTLGQVCIMIHTGSRGLGHQVATDALTEMENAMARDQIELNDRQLSCARISSREGRKYLAAMSAAANFAWVNRSCITFLARKAFSEVFKREPDALDMHLVYDVCHNIAKVEKHFVDGKEKTLLVHRKGSTRAFPPQHPNLPDDYKPIGQPVLIGGTMGTCSYVLVGTDKGMSETFGSTCHGAGRALSRNQSRKKLDHEQVLNKLKESGISIRVASPKLVTEEAPESYKDVCEVIETCQHAGISQKVVKLRPIAVIKG
;
A
#
# COMPACT_ATOMS: atom_id res chain seq x y z
N MET A 1 22.54 41.89 38.52
CA MET A 1 23.47 42.89 39.12
C MET A 1 24.86 42.28 39.28
N ASN A 2 25.78 42.36 38.32
CA ASN A 2 25.62 42.54 36.87
C ASN A 2 26.42 41.33 36.24
N GLU A 3 26.30 40.87 34.98
CA GLU A 3 26.16 41.58 33.69
C GLU A 3 27.44 42.45 33.46
N ASP A 4 28.23 42.36 32.38
CA ASP A 4 28.17 41.67 31.07
C ASP A 4 29.66 41.35 30.65
N ASP A 5 30.06 40.75 29.52
CA ASP A 5 29.36 40.18 28.34
C ASP A 5 30.30 39.22 27.54
N ALA A 6 29.75 38.63 26.47
CA ALA A 6 30.40 38.12 25.23
C ALA A 6 31.11 36.74 25.18
N ASP A 7 30.63 35.95 24.20
CA ASP A 7 31.25 34.89 23.38
C ASP A 7 32.22 33.84 23.97
N GLU A 8 31.76 32.57 23.93
CA GLU A 8 32.51 31.54 23.19
C GLU A 8 31.57 30.45 22.62
N SER A 9 31.89 29.91 21.43
CA SER A 9 31.02 28.96 20.71
C SER A 9 31.22 27.52 21.18
N SER A 10 30.26 26.97 21.93
CA SER A 10 30.31 25.57 22.38
C SER A 10 29.74 24.58 21.36
N ALA A 11 30.57 23.65 20.88
CA ALA A 11 30.04 22.38 20.38
C ALA A 11 29.29 21.66 21.52
N HIS A 12 28.19 20.96 21.20
CA HIS A 12 27.46 20.16 22.19
C HIS A 12 27.52 18.69 21.83
N GLU A 13 28.16 17.93 22.72
CA GLU A 13 28.26 16.48 22.66
C GLU A 13 26.88 15.82 22.75
N ILE A 14 26.73 14.69 22.06
CA ILE A 14 25.50 13.89 22.11
C ILE A 14 25.42 13.20 23.46
N HIS A 15 24.73 13.82 24.42
CA HIS A 15 24.45 13.21 25.72
C HIS A 15 23.50 12.01 25.56
N HIS A 16 24.05 10.80 25.58
CA HIS A 16 23.27 9.56 25.56
C HIS A 16 22.28 9.53 26.74
N GLY A 17 20.97 9.56 26.43
CA GLY A 17 19.91 9.50 27.43
C GLY A 17 19.98 8.23 28.26
N GLY A 18 20.18 8.39 29.58
CA GLY A 18 20.23 7.27 30.52
C GLY A 18 18.92 6.46 30.51
N LYS A 19 19.01 5.16 30.25
CA LYS A 19 17.84 4.25 30.20
C LYS A 19 17.14 4.22 31.55
N ASP A 20 15.97 4.86 31.64
CA ASP A 20 15.13 4.87 32.85
C ASP A 20 14.88 3.43 33.36
N PRO A 21 15.37 3.08 34.58
CA PRO A 21 15.13 1.77 35.16
C PRO A 21 13.64 1.45 35.33
N HIS A 22 12.77 2.47 35.44
CA HIS A 22 11.34 2.30 35.58
C HIS A 22 10.64 1.91 34.26
N ARG A 23 11.04 2.48 33.10
CA ARG A 23 10.69 2.01 31.75
C ARG A 23 11.09 0.55 31.55
N VAL A 24 12.36 0.18 31.82
CA VAL A 24 12.84 -1.21 31.69
C VAL A 24 12.05 -2.17 32.60
N ARG A 25 11.65 -1.72 33.80
CA ARG A 25 10.78 -2.48 34.72
C ARG A 25 9.32 -2.57 34.24
N LYS A 26 8.78 -1.56 33.56
CA LYS A 26 7.45 -1.60 32.90
C LYS A 26 7.48 -2.57 31.70
N PHE A 27 8.53 -2.54 30.89
CA PHE A 27 8.75 -3.46 29.76
C PHE A 27 8.83 -4.93 30.21
N ARG A 28 9.74 -5.25 31.15
CA ARG A 28 9.86 -6.63 31.71
C ARG A 28 8.57 -7.13 32.36
N LYS A 29 7.68 -6.24 32.83
CA LYS A 29 6.33 -6.58 33.29
C LYS A 29 5.30 -6.75 32.16
N ARG A 30 5.36 -5.95 31.07
CA ARG A 30 4.52 -6.12 29.87
C ARG A 30 4.86 -7.46 29.18
N VAL A 31 6.13 -7.78 28.95
CA VAL A 31 6.58 -9.06 28.34
C VAL A 31 6.13 -10.28 29.16
N LYS A 32 6.44 -10.32 30.47
CA LYS A 32 5.99 -11.41 31.35
C LYS A 32 4.48 -11.56 31.49
N LYS A 33 3.70 -10.53 31.19
CA LYS A 33 2.23 -10.59 31.15
C LYS A 33 1.69 -11.18 29.84
N ILE A 34 2.46 -11.16 28.75
CA ILE A 34 2.17 -11.84 27.49
C ILE A 34 2.57 -13.32 27.60
N GLU A 35 3.78 -13.60 28.10
CA GLU A 35 4.25 -14.97 28.38
C GLU A 35 3.35 -15.69 29.39
N GLY A 36 3.02 -15.02 30.50
CA GLY A 36 2.15 -15.56 31.55
C GLY A 36 0.69 -15.77 31.14
N LYS A 37 0.25 -15.24 29.99
CA LYS A 37 -1.05 -15.59 29.40
C LYS A 37 -1.01 -16.95 28.70
N LYS A 38 0.02 -17.22 27.88
CA LYS A 38 0.18 -18.51 27.19
C LYS A 38 0.10 -19.69 28.16
N ALA A 39 0.79 -19.60 29.30
CA ALA A 39 0.80 -20.65 30.32
C ALA A 39 -0.60 -20.96 30.91
N VAL A 40 -1.52 -19.98 30.94
CA VAL A 40 -2.90 -20.20 31.42
C VAL A 40 -3.76 -20.84 30.32
N ASP A 41 -3.59 -20.43 29.07
CA ASP A 41 -4.34 -20.98 27.93
C ASP A 41 -3.90 -22.43 27.61
N GLU A 42 -2.61 -22.77 27.78
CA GLU A 42 -2.09 -24.14 27.67
C GLU A 42 -2.58 -25.04 28.82
N LEU A 43 -2.57 -24.55 30.08
CA LEU A 43 -3.09 -25.30 31.23
C LEU A 43 -4.58 -25.64 31.09
N ASN A 44 -5.39 -24.73 30.53
CA ASN A 44 -6.81 -24.95 30.30
C ASN A 44 -7.12 -25.99 29.20
N GLN A 45 -6.16 -26.34 28.34
CA GLN A 45 -6.33 -27.45 27.36
C GLN A 45 -5.89 -28.80 27.94
N LEU A 46 -5.06 -28.82 28.98
CA LEU A 46 -4.51 -30.05 29.58
C LEU A 46 -5.38 -30.65 30.70
N SER A 47 -6.36 -29.92 31.26
CA SER A 47 -7.19 -30.42 32.37
C SER A 47 -8.38 -31.32 31.97
N CYS A 48 -8.41 -31.80 30.73
CA CYS A 48 -9.55 -32.56 30.17
C CYS A 48 -9.24 -34.02 29.80
N CYS A 49 -8.28 -34.65 30.49
CA CYS A 49 -8.07 -36.11 30.47
C CYS A 49 -7.52 -36.60 31.81
N LEU A 50 -7.84 -37.86 32.16
CA LEU A 50 -7.39 -38.61 33.36
C LEU A 50 -7.97 -38.09 34.71
N ILE A 51 -8.33 -38.89 35.72
CA ILE A 51 -8.44 -40.36 35.88
C ILE A 51 -9.56 -40.66 36.91
N ASP A 52 -10.12 -41.87 36.91
CA ASP A 52 -11.22 -42.27 37.81
C ASP A 52 -10.76 -43.27 38.91
N ASN A 53 -10.78 -42.81 40.18
CA ASN A 53 -11.13 -43.58 41.41
C ASN A 53 -10.16 -44.70 41.97
N PRO A 54 -10.30 -45.16 43.26
CA PRO A 54 -9.22 -44.90 44.25
C PRO A 54 -8.89 -46.02 45.30
N SER A 55 -8.11 -45.63 46.34
CA SER A 55 -8.07 -46.17 47.74
C SER A 55 -7.25 -47.44 48.06
N PRO A 56 -6.86 -47.72 49.34
CA PRO A 56 -6.79 -46.87 50.57
C PRO A 56 -5.46 -47.07 51.40
N ILE A 57 -5.46 -46.70 52.71
CA ILE A 57 -4.55 -47.12 53.83
C ILE A 57 -3.18 -46.40 53.94
N ASP A 58 -2.68 -45.91 55.10
CA ASP A 58 -3.30 -45.48 56.38
C ASP A 58 -2.28 -44.76 57.33
N THR A 59 -2.72 -43.71 58.06
CA THR A 59 -2.35 -43.37 59.49
C THR A 59 -0.88 -42.94 59.85
N VAL A 60 -0.51 -42.20 60.94
CA VAL A 60 -1.20 -41.42 62.01
C VAL A 60 -0.21 -40.54 62.86
N ASN A 61 -0.74 -39.61 63.69
CA ASN A 61 -0.16 -38.93 64.88
C ASN A 61 0.79 -37.70 64.70
N GLN A 62 0.84 -36.71 65.62
CA GLN A 62 0.25 -36.59 66.99
C GLN A 62 0.00 -35.13 67.49
N ALA A 63 -1.06 -34.93 68.31
CA ALA A 63 -1.33 -33.90 69.35
C ALA A 63 -1.25 -32.36 69.06
N GLY A 64 -2.04 -31.47 69.72
CA GLY A 64 -3.15 -31.66 70.68
C GLY A 64 -3.69 -30.32 71.30
N ASP A 65 -4.94 -30.34 71.80
CA ASP A 65 -5.67 -29.41 72.72
C ASP A 65 -5.82 -27.89 72.38
N SER A 66 -6.90 -27.14 72.71
CA SER A 66 -8.32 -27.34 73.16
C SER A 66 -9.05 -25.94 73.07
N ASP A 67 -10.28 -25.57 73.48
CA ASP A 67 -11.48 -26.12 74.18
C ASP A 67 -12.75 -25.22 73.90
N ALA A 68 -13.91 -25.53 74.54
CA ALA A 68 -15.06 -24.66 74.88
C ALA A 68 -16.21 -24.37 73.86
N SER A 69 -17.38 -23.97 74.38
CA SER A 69 -18.76 -24.04 73.79
C SER A 69 -19.52 -22.68 73.82
N PRO A 70 -20.80 -22.46 73.35
CA PRO A 70 -21.86 -23.41 72.90
C PRO A 70 -22.77 -23.02 71.66
N GLN A 71 -23.79 -23.86 71.43
CA GLN A 71 -24.92 -23.90 70.44
C GLN A 71 -25.96 -22.71 70.51
N PRO A 72 -26.98 -22.50 69.61
CA PRO A 72 -27.80 -23.54 68.89
C PRO A 72 -28.54 -23.28 67.52
N LYS A 73 -28.75 -24.39 66.75
CA LYS A 73 -29.96 -24.80 65.92
C LYS A 73 -30.49 -23.85 64.79
N LYS A 74 -30.91 -24.30 63.59
CA LYS A 74 -31.97 -25.31 63.26
C LYS A 74 -31.89 -25.94 61.84
N HIS A 75 -32.62 -27.05 61.67
CA HIS A 75 -32.93 -27.85 60.46
C HIS A 75 -34.25 -27.38 59.76
N PRO A 76 -34.68 -27.83 58.53
CA PRO A 76 -34.84 -29.26 58.17
C PRO A 76 -34.73 -29.75 56.69
N VAL A 77 -34.83 -31.08 56.56
CA VAL A 77 -34.88 -31.95 55.36
C VAL A 77 -36.35 -32.30 55.02
N PRO A 78 -36.80 -32.35 53.74
CA PRO A 78 -37.23 -33.62 53.06
C PRO A 78 -37.18 -33.54 51.49
N ARG A 79 -37.63 -34.47 50.59
CA ARG A 79 -38.14 -35.87 50.64
C ARG A 79 -37.96 -36.63 49.28
N HIS A 80 -37.28 -37.78 49.30
CA HIS A 80 -37.65 -39.10 48.70
C HIS A 80 -38.16 -39.35 47.23
N LEU A 81 -37.54 -40.40 46.63
CA LEU A 81 -38.12 -41.61 45.96
C LEU A 81 -38.52 -41.68 44.45
N ARG A 82 -37.86 -42.64 43.77
CA ARG A 82 -38.36 -43.69 42.82
C ARG A 82 -38.64 -43.40 41.33
N GLY A 83 -38.29 -44.41 40.51
CA GLY A 83 -38.64 -44.58 39.08
C GLY A 83 -37.49 -44.22 38.13
N GLY A 84 -37.19 -44.96 37.05
CA GLY A 84 -37.72 -46.23 36.55
C GLY A 84 -36.82 -46.80 35.41
N LYS A 85 -36.93 -48.10 35.08
CA LYS A 85 -36.06 -48.77 34.08
C LYS A 85 -36.56 -48.64 32.64
N GLN A 86 -35.64 -48.39 31.68
CA GLN A 86 -35.51 -49.04 30.34
C GLN A 86 -34.19 -48.52 29.68
N ARG A 87 -33.28 -49.33 29.11
CA ARG A 87 -33.33 -50.16 27.87
C ARG A 87 -33.51 -49.30 26.60
N LYS A 88 -32.77 -49.48 25.49
CA LYS A 88 -31.89 -50.61 25.09
C LYS A 88 -30.87 -50.24 23.98
N LYS A 89 -29.67 -50.83 24.07
CA LYS A 89 -28.64 -51.13 23.03
C LYS A 89 -28.98 -50.88 21.53
N LYS A 90 -27.96 -50.49 20.75
CA LYS A 90 -27.26 -51.41 19.81
C LYS A 90 -25.96 -50.86 19.20
N THR A 91 -24.87 -51.62 19.37
CA THR A 91 -23.68 -51.64 18.49
C THR A 91 -23.72 -52.92 17.65
N PRO A 92 -23.24 -52.90 16.40
CA PRO A 92 -22.67 -54.07 15.70
C PRO A 92 -21.12 -54.02 15.74
N GLY A 93 -20.44 -55.10 15.32
CA GLY A 93 -18.98 -55.08 15.18
C GLY A 93 -18.37 -56.37 14.64
N ILE A 94 -17.05 -56.29 14.37
CA ILE A 94 -16.06 -57.37 14.19
C ILE A 94 -16.31 -58.42 13.09
N LYS A 95 -15.48 -58.38 12.05
CA LYS A 95 -14.67 -59.48 11.45
C LYS A 95 -13.46 -58.79 10.79
N LYS A 96 -12.18 -59.11 11.04
CA LYS A 96 -11.41 -60.37 10.99
C LYS A 96 -11.31 -61.02 9.60
N SER A 97 -10.17 -60.78 8.96
CA SER A 97 -9.38 -61.73 8.16
C SER A 97 -7.89 -61.44 8.43
N PHE A 98 -7.01 -62.43 8.29
CA PHE A 98 -5.59 -62.36 8.66
C PHE A 98 -4.84 -63.47 7.93
N ASP A 99 -3.89 -63.12 7.05
CA ASP A 99 -2.89 -63.95 6.36
C ASP A 99 -1.94 -62.98 5.62
N GLY A 100 -0.62 -63.20 5.46
CA GLY A 100 0.26 -64.22 6.05
C GLY A 100 1.58 -64.37 5.26
N TYR A 101 2.71 -64.56 5.96
CA TYR A 101 4.04 -64.99 5.44
C TYR A 101 4.77 -64.03 4.46
N GLU A 102 6.11 -64.04 4.27
CA GLU A 102 7.32 -64.29 5.10
C GLU A 102 8.49 -63.54 4.37
N ASN A 103 9.38 -62.76 5.00
CA ASN A 103 10.49 -63.08 5.93
C ASN A 103 11.75 -63.70 5.28
N SER A 104 12.71 -62.85 4.87
CA SER A 104 14.16 -63.16 4.70
C SER A 104 14.95 -61.84 4.49
N GLY A 105 16.26 -61.75 4.74
CA GLY A 105 17.14 -62.76 5.35
C GLY A 105 18.65 -62.49 5.26
N ASN A 106 19.16 -61.48 5.99
CA ASN A 106 20.55 -61.31 6.44
C ASN A 106 21.69 -61.04 5.41
N GLU A 107 22.82 -60.53 5.95
CA GLU A 107 24.17 -60.45 5.34
C GLU A 107 24.38 -59.49 4.13
N ASN A 108 25.55 -58.87 3.92
CA ASN A 108 26.89 -59.14 4.50
C ASN A 108 27.73 -57.86 4.76
N LEU A 109 28.85 -58.03 5.47
CA LEU A 109 29.89 -57.00 5.72
C LEU A 109 31.11 -57.20 4.80
N SER A 110 31.70 -56.10 4.31
CA SER A 110 33.13 -55.96 3.92
C SER A 110 33.41 -54.45 3.81
N ASP A 111 34.24 -53.82 4.64
CA ASP A 111 35.71 -53.88 4.66
C ASP A 111 36.40 -53.25 3.45
N PHE A 112 36.91 -52.02 3.65
CA PHE A 112 38.24 -51.63 3.19
C PHE A 112 38.88 -50.71 4.25
N MET A 113 40.07 -51.11 4.73
CA MET A 113 40.92 -50.38 5.69
C MET A 113 42.22 -49.92 5.00
N PHE A 114 43.11 -49.28 5.78
CA PHE A 114 44.52 -48.95 5.51
C PHE A 114 44.79 -47.67 4.68
N THR A 115 45.69 -46.75 5.07
CA THR A 115 46.33 -46.45 6.39
C THR A 115 47.01 -45.06 6.36
N ASP A 116 47.36 -44.53 7.54
CA ASP A 116 48.55 -43.75 7.97
C ASP A 116 49.55 -43.19 6.91
N GLY A 117 50.15 -42.00 7.17
CA GLY A 117 51.22 -41.51 6.27
C GLY A 117 52.04 -40.21 6.52
N ASP A 118 51.88 -39.49 7.64
CA ASP A 118 52.85 -38.58 8.33
C ASP A 118 53.90 -37.66 7.58
N GLN A 119 54.25 -36.52 8.24
CA GLN A 119 55.48 -35.67 8.12
C GLN A 119 55.64 -34.49 7.12
N SER A 120 56.36 -33.46 7.65
CA SER A 120 56.95 -32.23 7.04
C SER A 120 56.00 -31.16 6.46
N ALA A 121 56.06 -29.84 6.73
CA ALA A 121 57.05 -28.88 7.30
C ALA A 121 57.92 -28.10 6.28
N LEU A 122 58.49 -26.95 6.73
CA LEU A 122 59.09 -25.81 6.00
C LEU A 122 58.00 -24.80 5.50
N GLU A 123 57.96 -23.51 5.89
CA GLU A 123 58.92 -22.36 5.82
C GLU A 123 58.93 -21.69 4.43
N GLU A 124 59.01 -20.36 4.21
CA GLU A 124 59.32 -19.16 5.04
C GLU A 124 58.24 -18.05 4.79
N GLU A 125 57.79 -17.21 5.74
CA GLU A 125 58.35 -15.95 6.28
C GLU A 125 58.95 -14.90 5.30
N CYS A 126 58.38 -13.68 5.27
CA CYS A 126 59.06 -12.38 5.04
C CYS A 126 58.12 -11.17 5.33
N PRO A 127 58.62 -9.92 5.58
CA PRO A 127 58.31 -9.28 6.87
C PRO A 127 57.97 -7.76 6.90
N PHE A 128 57.32 -7.33 8.01
CA PHE A 128 57.37 -5.99 8.65
C PHE A 128 56.88 -4.76 7.83
N MET A 129 56.54 -3.59 8.40
CA MET A 129 56.96 -2.97 9.67
C MET A 129 55.84 -2.15 10.36
N ASP A 130 55.87 -2.08 11.69
CA ASP A 130 55.00 -1.25 12.56
C ASP A 130 55.60 0.18 12.71
N ILE A 131 54.77 1.23 12.82
CA ILE A 131 55.21 2.58 13.24
C ILE A 131 54.23 3.17 14.27
N LYS A 132 54.75 3.51 15.45
CA LYS A 132 54.03 4.22 16.52
C LYS A 132 54.89 5.35 17.12
N ARG A 133 54.37 6.59 17.08
CA ARG A 133 54.69 7.75 17.96
C ARG A 133 56.19 8.20 18.02
N VAL A 134 56.56 9.40 18.49
CA VAL A 134 55.85 10.54 19.10
C VAL A 134 56.48 11.88 18.60
N ASP A 135 55.83 13.01 18.95
CA ASP A 135 56.40 14.35 19.22
C ASP A 135 57.12 15.18 18.13
N GLY A 136 56.80 16.49 18.08
CA GLY A 136 57.83 17.53 17.85
C GLY A 136 57.47 18.77 16.99
N ALA A 137 57.15 19.89 17.67
CA ALA A 137 57.44 21.29 17.28
C ALA A 137 56.95 21.90 15.92
N ALA A 138 55.86 22.68 16.02
CA ALA A 138 55.81 24.15 15.78
C ALA A 138 56.41 24.81 14.51
N ASN A 139 55.56 25.45 13.67
CA ASN A 139 55.42 26.93 13.60
C ASN A 139 54.53 27.44 12.43
N ASP A 140 53.65 28.41 12.75
CA ASP A 140 53.25 29.65 12.04
C ASP A 140 52.89 29.74 10.53
N SER A 141 52.08 30.78 10.24
CA SER A 141 51.61 31.29 8.92
C SER A 141 50.79 30.31 8.07
N ASN A 142 49.48 30.46 7.82
CA ASN A 142 48.60 31.63 7.55
C ASN A 142 48.76 32.24 6.15
N GLU A 143 47.64 32.77 5.63
CA GLU A 143 47.48 33.56 4.39
C GLU A 143 47.47 32.81 3.03
N GLN A 144 46.27 32.36 2.64
CA GLN A 144 45.71 32.71 1.32
C GLN A 144 45.34 34.21 1.30
N PRO A 145 45.01 34.87 0.15
CA PRO A 145 44.71 34.31 -1.18
C PRO A 145 45.41 35.04 -2.37
N GLN A 146 45.14 34.61 -3.62
CA GLN A 146 44.38 35.43 -4.59
C GLN A 146 44.06 34.73 -5.91
N SER A 147 43.00 35.22 -6.56
CA SER A 147 42.44 34.78 -7.84
C SER A 147 43.15 35.40 -9.05
N ILE A 148 43.28 34.64 -10.15
CA ILE A 148 43.38 35.19 -11.52
C ILE A 148 42.46 34.36 -12.44
N GLU A 149 41.77 35.03 -13.35
CA GLU A 149 40.91 34.43 -14.38
C GLU A 149 41.65 34.26 -15.73
N ALA A 150 41.23 33.23 -16.48
CA ALA A 150 41.11 33.19 -17.94
C ALA A 150 42.33 33.22 -18.91
N ASP A 151 42.06 32.56 -20.05
CA ASP A 151 42.53 32.79 -21.43
C ASP A 151 43.88 32.28 -22.00
N ALA A 152 43.76 31.89 -23.28
CA ALA A 152 44.75 31.51 -24.31
C ALA A 152 45.68 30.29 -24.02
N CYS A 153 45.59 29.15 -24.72
CA CYS A 153 45.77 28.88 -26.16
C CYS A 153 47.22 28.96 -26.68
N ASP A 154 47.81 27.79 -26.94
CA ASP A 154 48.93 27.47 -27.86
C ASP A 154 49.29 25.96 -27.70
N ILE A 155 49.83 25.19 -28.65
CA ILE A 155 50.00 25.34 -30.11
C ILE A 155 50.11 23.93 -30.78
N LEU A 156 50.06 23.92 -32.13
CA LEU A 156 50.44 22.89 -33.15
C LEU A 156 51.54 21.86 -32.72
N CYS A 157 51.72 20.64 -33.30
CA CYS A 157 51.09 19.86 -34.39
C CYS A 157 51.68 18.42 -34.38
N ASP A 158 51.03 17.40 -34.99
CA ASP A 158 51.47 16.79 -36.27
C ASP A 158 50.52 15.69 -36.82
N ARG A 159 50.39 15.59 -38.16
CA ARG A 159 49.91 14.46 -39.02
C ARG A 159 48.52 13.83 -38.75
N MET A 160 47.51 13.82 -39.65
CA MET A 160 47.41 13.61 -41.14
C MET A 160 47.85 12.19 -41.56
N SER A 161 47.11 11.40 -42.37
CA SER A 161 45.87 11.58 -43.16
C SER A 161 44.98 10.31 -43.07
N ASP A 162 43.85 10.04 -43.76
CA ASP A 162 43.14 10.53 -44.96
C ASP A 162 41.59 10.43 -44.70
N LEU A 163 40.74 11.41 -45.03
CA LEU A 163 40.09 11.71 -46.33
C LEU A 163 39.10 10.62 -46.84
N ALA A 164 37.87 10.92 -47.31
CA ALA A 164 37.20 12.21 -47.55
C ALA A 164 35.63 12.14 -47.51
N MET A 165 34.98 13.30 -47.38
CA MET A 165 33.59 13.55 -47.84
C MET A 165 33.61 14.31 -49.20
N PRO A 166 32.48 14.48 -49.91
CA PRO A 166 31.68 15.70 -49.68
C PRO A 166 30.15 15.56 -49.81
N SER A 167 29.44 16.61 -49.40
CA SER A 167 27.99 16.85 -49.51
C SER A 167 27.58 17.62 -50.79
N ALA A 168 26.29 17.60 -51.19
CA ALA A 168 25.48 18.83 -51.42
C ALA A 168 24.04 18.59 -51.96
N GLU A 169 23.09 19.38 -51.41
CA GLU A 169 21.94 20.09 -52.01
C GLU A 169 20.80 19.42 -52.85
N ASN A 170 19.58 19.61 -52.33
CA ASN A 170 18.29 20.02 -52.98
C ASN A 170 18.00 19.75 -54.47
N LEU A 171 16.81 19.18 -54.76
CA LEU A 171 15.86 19.74 -55.76
C LEU A 171 14.41 19.17 -55.67
N SER A 172 13.47 20.01 -56.10
CA SER A 172 12.05 19.82 -56.51
C SER A 172 11.32 18.45 -56.46
N ASN A 173 10.10 18.49 -55.89
CA ASN A 173 8.90 17.68 -56.23
C ASN A 173 8.25 18.25 -57.53
N PRO A 174 7.27 17.60 -58.25
CA PRO A 174 6.70 16.24 -58.12
C PRO A 174 6.62 15.43 -59.45
N GLU A 175 6.16 14.17 -59.42
CA GLU A 175 5.16 13.61 -60.36
C GLU A 175 4.63 12.21 -59.91
N GLN A 176 3.77 11.56 -60.72
CA GLN A 176 2.93 10.41 -60.35
C GLN A 176 3.28 9.09 -61.09
N CYS A 177 2.58 8.01 -60.67
CA CYS A 177 2.24 6.77 -61.38
C CYS A 177 3.06 5.48 -61.11
N ASP A 178 2.41 4.61 -60.32
CA ASP A 178 1.91 3.27 -60.70
C ASP A 178 2.85 2.08 -61.01
N ASP A 179 2.61 1.03 -60.20
CA ASP A 179 2.56 -0.41 -60.50
C ASP A 179 3.83 -1.31 -60.65
N HIS A 180 3.80 -2.36 -59.82
CA HIS A 180 4.46 -3.69 -59.92
C HIS A 180 6.00 -3.74 -59.77
N GLU A 181 6.63 -4.84 -59.34
CA GLU A 181 6.19 -6.22 -59.04
C GLU A 181 6.75 -6.71 -57.67
N GLU A 182 6.11 -7.69 -57.01
CA GLU A 182 6.84 -8.83 -56.42
C GLU A 182 5.94 -10.08 -56.27
N ALA A 183 6.56 -11.26 -56.13
CA ALA A 183 6.06 -12.51 -56.73
C ALA A 183 5.02 -13.34 -55.94
N GLN A 184 4.26 -14.16 -56.69
CA GLN A 184 3.48 -15.31 -56.21
C GLN A 184 4.07 -16.65 -56.74
N VAL A 185 3.37 -17.77 -56.49
CA VAL A 185 3.64 -19.18 -56.85
C VAL A 185 4.47 -19.92 -55.78
N SER A 186 3.91 -20.62 -54.78
CA SER A 186 2.78 -21.59 -54.67
C SER A 186 3.10 -23.04 -55.08
N PHE A 187 2.61 -24.01 -54.30
CA PHE A 187 2.08 -25.32 -54.74
C PHE A 187 1.31 -26.02 -53.58
N ALA A 188 0.49 -27.02 -53.91
CA ALA A 188 -0.37 -27.80 -52.99
C ALA A 188 -0.56 -29.25 -53.55
N ILE A 189 -1.59 -29.99 -53.11
CA ILE A 189 -2.01 -31.37 -53.53
C ILE A 189 -1.26 -32.47 -52.71
N GLU A 190 -1.82 -33.61 -52.26
CA GLU A 190 -2.97 -34.46 -52.70
C GLU A 190 -3.75 -35.18 -51.54
N ASP A 191 -4.81 -35.92 -51.91
CA ASP A 191 -5.90 -36.54 -51.08
C ASP A 191 -5.89 -38.12 -51.15
N GLU A 192 -6.76 -38.97 -50.59
CA GLU A 192 -8.06 -38.83 -49.87
C GLU A 192 -8.10 -39.52 -48.47
N ASP A 193 -8.69 -40.69 -48.10
CA ASP A 193 -9.44 -41.79 -48.77
C ASP A 193 -10.26 -42.63 -47.72
N ASN A 194 -11.31 -43.35 -48.17
CA ASN A 194 -12.16 -44.38 -47.49
C ASN A 194 -13.06 -44.02 -46.26
N ASN A 195 -14.22 -44.67 -45.99
CA ASN A 195 -15.45 -45.02 -46.76
C ASN A 195 -16.55 -45.58 -45.80
N GLU A 196 -17.84 -45.53 -46.18
CA GLU A 196 -18.98 -46.40 -45.72
C GLU A 196 -19.47 -46.37 -44.24
N GLN A 197 -20.76 -46.56 -43.87
CA GLN A 197 -22.07 -46.50 -44.58
C GLN A 197 -23.28 -46.46 -43.58
N LEU A 198 -24.53 -46.43 -44.11
CA LEU A 198 -25.84 -46.75 -43.49
C LEU A 198 -26.62 -45.69 -42.65
N HIS A 199 -27.66 -45.12 -43.29
CA HIS A 199 -29.12 -45.21 -42.95
C HIS A 199 -29.65 -45.00 -41.50
N GLN A 200 -30.85 -44.42 -41.25
CA GLN A 200 -32.03 -44.15 -42.12
C GLN A 200 -33.01 -43.08 -41.54
N ASN A 201 -33.74 -42.38 -42.42
CA ASN A 201 -35.18 -41.96 -42.41
C ASN A 201 -36.00 -41.97 -41.09
N ALA A 202 -36.98 -41.10 -40.80
CA ALA A 202 -37.60 -39.88 -41.41
C ALA A 202 -38.48 -39.19 -40.31
N GLN A 203 -39.37 -38.19 -40.46
CA GLN A 203 -40.14 -37.64 -41.61
C GLN A 203 -40.74 -36.24 -41.25
N ASP A 204 -41.32 -35.52 -42.24
CA ASP A 204 -41.82 -34.12 -42.16
C ASP A 204 -43.11 -33.93 -41.30
N VAL A 205 -43.73 -32.74 -41.10
CA VAL A 205 -44.45 -31.88 -42.09
C VAL A 205 -44.55 -30.38 -41.70
N GLN A 206 -44.04 -29.52 -42.57
CA GLN A 206 -44.51 -28.18 -43.04
C GLN A 206 -45.48 -27.27 -42.21
N THR A 207 -44.98 -26.08 -41.79
CA THR A 207 -45.40 -24.66 -42.08
C THR A 207 -46.87 -24.23 -42.33
N PRO A 208 -47.25 -22.91 -42.28
CA PRO A 208 -46.65 -21.71 -41.62
C PRO A 208 -47.66 -20.78 -40.86
N GLY A 209 -47.20 -19.82 -40.03
CA GLY A 209 -48.09 -18.87 -39.31
C GLY A 209 -47.49 -17.54 -38.82
N LYS A 210 -47.90 -16.41 -39.42
CA LYS A 210 -47.37 -15.03 -39.25
C LYS A 210 -47.54 -14.35 -37.86
N LYS A 211 -46.50 -13.61 -37.45
CA LYS A 211 -46.48 -12.23 -36.86
C LYS A 211 -46.75 -11.96 -35.35
N LYS A 212 -45.97 -10.96 -34.84
CA LYS A 212 -46.20 -9.92 -33.80
C LYS A 212 -45.72 -10.13 -32.35
N THR A 213 -45.17 -9.03 -31.81
CA THR A 213 -44.62 -8.78 -30.46
C THR A 213 -45.64 -8.21 -29.45
N PRO A 214 -45.50 -8.52 -28.15
CA PRO A 214 -45.93 -7.65 -27.03
C PRO A 214 -44.72 -7.20 -26.18
N ARG A 215 -44.46 -5.91 -25.91
CA ARG A 215 -45.16 -4.91 -25.04
C ARG A 215 -45.05 -5.12 -23.52
N LYS A 216 -44.44 -4.12 -22.84
CA LYS A 216 -44.34 -3.95 -21.37
C LYS A 216 -45.73 -3.90 -20.68
N ARG A 217 -45.77 -4.22 -19.38
CA ARG A 217 -46.92 -3.90 -18.48
C ARG A 217 -46.45 -3.43 -17.10
N SER A 218 -47.09 -2.38 -16.61
CA SER A 218 -46.93 -1.80 -15.26
C SER A 218 -47.94 -2.38 -14.27
N ARG A 219 -47.68 -2.27 -12.95
CA ARG A 219 -48.71 -2.33 -11.90
C ARG A 219 -48.57 -1.16 -10.91
N ARG A 220 -49.69 -0.82 -10.26
CA ARG A 220 -49.88 0.37 -9.39
C ARG A 220 -50.60 -0.08 -8.11
N LYS A 221 -50.46 0.68 -7.01
CA LYS A 221 -50.98 0.35 -5.66
C LYS A 221 -52.50 0.06 -5.61
N LYS A 222 -52.91 -0.77 -4.64
CA LYS A 222 -54.22 -0.69 -3.93
C LYS A 222 -54.08 -1.27 -2.51
N ASN A 223 -55.08 -1.04 -1.66
CA ASN A 223 -54.98 -1.00 -0.20
C ASN A 223 -56.07 -1.84 0.53
N ASN A 224 -55.83 -2.08 1.84
CA ASN A 224 -56.77 -2.35 2.95
C ASN A 224 -57.49 -3.72 3.07
N ASN A 225 -57.18 -4.43 4.17
CA ASN A 225 -58.08 -4.98 5.22
C ASN A 225 -57.46 -6.28 5.84
N ALA A 226 -57.60 -6.63 7.12
CA ALA A 226 -57.82 -5.90 8.40
C ALA A 226 -57.71 -6.94 9.55
N ALA A 227 -57.31 -6.53 10.78
CA ALA A 227 -57.23 -7.36 12.02
C ALA A 227 -56.24 -8.56 11.97
N ASP A 228 -55.53 -9.00 13.02
CA ASP A 228 -55.35 -8.61 14.45
C ASP A 228 -54.01 -9.27 14.94
N LEU A 229 -53.44 -9.17 16.16
CA LEU A 229 -53.86 -8.67 17.50
C LEU A 229 -52.60 -8.20 18.30
N ASP A 230 -52.64 -8.25 19.64
CA ASP A 230 -51.68 -7.72 20.65
C ASP A 230 -50.38 -8.55 20.88
N PRO A 231 -49.30 -7.97 21.46
CA PRO A 231 -49.18 -7.91 22.94
C PRO A 231 -48.65 -6.59 23.56
N HIS A 232 -48.95 -6.42 24.86
CA HIS A 232 -48.65 -5.28 25.74
C HIS A 232 -47.60 -5.62 26.85
N GLU A 233 -47.25 -4.62 27.69
CA GLU A 233 -46.36 -4.65 28.87
C GLU A 233 -44.84 -4.67 28.51
N ASP A 234 -44.04 -3.59 28.64
CA ASP A 234 -43.81 -2.56 29.70
C ASP A 234 -42.89 -3.11 30.84
N GLU A 235 -41.98 -2.37 31.51
CA GLU A 235 -41.88 -0.93 31.80
C GLU A 235 -40.40 -0.48 32.09
N ASP A 236 -40.03 0.76 31.70
CA ASP A 236 -39.18 1.82 32.34
C ASP A 236 -37.86 1.55 33.13
N ASP A 237 -36.85 2.45 33.16
CA ASP A 237 -36.85 3.80 33.81
C ASP A 237 -35.81 4.81 33.24
N TYR A 238 -35.97 6.09 33.60
CA TYR A 238 -35.19 7.29 33.23
C TYR A 238 -34.53 7.88 34.54
N PRO A 239 -34.34 9.19 34.84
CA PRO A 239 -34.42 10.45 34.08
C PRO A 239 -33.19 11.41 34.21
N LEU A 240 -33.19 12.50 33.44
CA LEU A 240 -32.60 13.81 33.80
C LEU A 240 -33.37 14.94 33.07
N ASN A 241 -33.49 16.12 33.68
CA ASN A 241 -34.39 17.21 33.21
C ASN A 241 -33.94 18.60 33.77
N ILE A 242 -34.55 19.71 33.28
CA ILE A 242 -34.49 21.11 33.80
C ILE A 242 -33.16 21.84 33.44
N SER A 243 -33.08 23.12 32.97
CA SER A 243 -34.05 24.23 32.70
C SER A 243 -33.56 25.23 31.62
N SER A 244 -34.48 25.97 30.99
CA SER A 244 -34.27 27.24 30.24
C SER A 244 -34.49 28.49 31.16
N PRO A 245 -34.29 29.77 30.75
CA PRO A 245 -35.21 30.48 29.81
C PRO A 245 -34.66 31.70 29.00
N ASP A 246 -35.53 32.30 28.16
CA ASP A 246 -35.58 33.69 27.59
C ASP A 246 -34.40 34.25 26.74
N LEU A 247 -34.59 35.11 25.70
CA LEU A 247 -35.61 36.13 25.44
C LEU A 247 -36.09 36.24 23.96
N GLN A 248 -37.39 36.57 23.82
CA GLN A 248 -38.05 37.47 22.84
C GLN A 248 -37.65 37.53 21.34
N CYS A 249 -38.62 37.24 20.47
CA CYS A 249 -38.60 37.55 19.04
C CYS A 249 -38.93 39.03 18.76
N ILE A 250 -38.29 39.63 17.76
CA ILE A 250 -38.70 40.91 17.15
C ILE A 250 -38.89 40.69 15.65
N ASN A 251 -40.08 40.99 15.12
CA ASN A 251 -40.33 41.00 13.68
C ASN A 251 -39.69 42.24 13.06
N THR A 252 -38.77 42.05 12.12
CA THR A 252 -38.36 43.05 11.12
C THR A 252 -38.42 42.41 9.74
N GLU A 253 -38.59 43.24 8.71
CA GLU A 253 -39.10 42.81 7.41
C GLU A 253 -38.07 42.03 6.59
N GLN A 254 -38.54 41.06 5.79
CA GLN A 254 -37.65 40.25 4.94
C GLN A 254 -37.21 41.02 3.70
N GLU A 255 -35.98 41.53 3.70
CA GLU A 255 -35.31 41.88 2.45
C GLU A 255 -35.13 40.62 1.57
N PRO A 256 -35.22 40.76 0.23
CA PRO A 256 -35.12 39.61 -0.66
C PRO A 256 -33.73 38.99 -0.62
N THR A 257 -33.67 37.68 -0.38
CA THR A 257 -32.41 36.92 -0.44
C THR A 257 -31.73 37.10 -1.80
N PRO A 258 -30.39 37.22 -1.85
CA PRO A 258 -29.67 37.22 -3.12
C PRO A 258 -30.07 36.01 -3.94
N SER A 259 -30.39 36.24 -5.22
CA SER A 259 -30.74 35.16 -6.14
C SER A 259 -29.59 34.15 -6.19
N LYS A 260 -29.92 32.86 -6.26
CA LYS A 260 -28.92 31.84 -6.59
C LYS A 260 -28.29 32.25 -7.91
N ALA A 261 -27.00 32.57 -7.90
CA ALA A 261 -26.24 32.71 -9.14
C ALA A 261 -26.32 31.36 -9.86
N ASN A 262 -26.88 31.36 -11.08
CA ASN A 262 -26.66 30.25 -11.98
C ASN A 262 -25.16 30.21 -12.24
N LYS A 263 -24.46 29.20 -11.70
CA LYS A 263 -23.27 28.71 -12.38
C LYS A 263 -23.78 28.10 -13.66
N ASP A 264 -23.62 28.81 -14.78
CA ASP A 264 -23.93 28.26 -16.08
C ASP A 264 -23.15 26.94 -16.24
N PRO A 265 -23.81 25.81 -16.57
CA PRO A 265 -23.11 24.58 -16.79
C PRO A 265 -22.13 24.79 -17.95
N CYS A 266 -20.88 24.34 -17.77
CA CYS A 266 -19.91 24.34 -18.87
C CYS A 266 -20.59 23.71 -20.10
N PRO A 267 -20.60 24.39 -21.26
CA PRO A 267 -21.34 23.91 -22.42
C PRO A 267 -20.91 22.48 -22.75
N GLN A 268 -21.88 21.59 -22.96
CA GLN A 268 -21.62 20.18 -23.21
C GLN A 268 -20.96 19.99 -24.58
N ARG A 269 -19.63 20.13 -24.60
CA ARG A 269 -18.78 19.82 -25.74
C ARG A 269 -18.91 18.34 -26.10
N THR A 270 -18.97 18.09 -27.39
CA THR A 270 -18.82 16.76 -27.98
C THR A 270 -17.44 16.17 -27.67
N LEU A 271 -17.29 14.85 -27.82
CA LEU A 271 -15.99 14.19 -27.64
C LEU A 271 -14.92 14.78 -28.59
N GLU A 272 -15.30 15.17 -29.80
CA GLU A 272 -14.39 15.78 -30.79
C GLU A 272 -13.87 17.15 -30.31
N GLU A 273 -14.75 17.99 -29.76
CA GLU A 273 -14.39 19.27 -29.16
C GLU A 273 -13.56 19.14 -27.88
N GLU A 274 -13.76 18.08 -27.09
CA GLU A 274 -12.90 17.76 -25.93
C GLU A 274 -11.50 17.32 -26.39
N LEU A 275 -11.41 16.41 -27.36
CA LEU A 275 -10.15 15.88 -27.88
C LEU A 275 -9.30 16.93 -28.60
N ALA A 276 -9.90 17.99 -29.14
CA ALA A 276 -9.17 19.11 -29.75
C ALA A 276 -8.21 19.86 -28.79
N PHE A 277 -8.44 19.76 -27.47
CA PHE A 277 -7.53 20.32 -26.46
C PHE A 277 -6.34 19.42 -26.15
N LEU A 278 -6.39 18.14 -26.53
CA LEU A 278 -5.30 17.20 -26.32
C LEU A 278 -4.29 17.30 -27.47
N THR A 279 -3.02 16.99 -27.18
CA THR A 279 -1.97 16.87 -28.19
C THR A 279 -0.95 15.87 -27.71
N ARG A 280 -0.73 14.81 -28.51
CA ARG A 280 0.35 13.85 -28.27
C ARG A 280 1.68 14.53 -28.55
N VAL A 281 2.63 14.44 -27.62
CA VAL A 281 3.98 15.02 -27.77
C VAL A 281 5.09 13.96 -27.75
N SER A 282 4.77 12.73 -27.34
CA SER A 282 5.64 11.56 -27.49
C SER A 282 4.79 10.27 -27.48
N PRO A 283 5.34 9.09 -27.81
CA PRO A 283 4.61 7.82 -27.74
C PRO A 283 3.95 7.56 -26.38
N THR A 284 4.48 8.13 -25.28
CA THR A 284 3.98 7.95 -23.91
C THR A 284 3.48 9.22 -23.23
N LYS A 285 3.26 10.34 -23.95
CA LYS A 285 2.82 11.60 -23.32
C LYS A 285 1.84 12.42 -24.17
N TYR A 286 0.76 12.84 -23.52
CA TYR A 286 -0.21 13.83 -23.98
C TYR A 286 -0.14 15.12 -23.17
N ILE A 287 -0.39 16.27 -23.80
CA ILE A 287 -0.61 17.55 -23.14
C ILE A 287 -2.08 17.96 -23.33
N VAL A 288 -2.74 18.29 -22.22
CA VAL A 288 -4.06 18.95 -22.19
C VAL A 288 -3.85 20.45 -22.08
N LYS A 289 -4.25 21.18 -23.11
CA LYS A 289 -4.04 22.63 -23.22
C LYS A 289 -4.90 23.43 -22.22
N PRO A 290 -4.39 24.56 -21.69
CA PRO A 290 -5.21 25.54 -20.97
C PRO A 290 -6.49 25.91 -21.74
N GLY A 291 -7.60 26.07 -21.01
CA GLY A 291 -8.94 26.24 -21.58
C GLY A 291 -9.73 24.95 -21.78
N PHE A 292 -9.13 23.77 -21.58
CA PHE A 292 -9.88 22.51 -21.50
C PHE A 292 -10.89 22.56 -20.34
N VAL A 293 -10.54 23.18 -19.21
CA VAL A 293 -11.49 23.61 -18.18
C VAL A 293 -11.26 25.10 -17.87
N PRO A 294 -12.21 25.81 -17.25
CA PRO A 294 -12.00 27.19 -16.81
C PRO A 294 -10.79 27.34 -15.88
N ASN A 295 -10.21 28.53 -15.84
CA ASN A 295 -9.20 28.95 -14.87
C ASN A 295 -7.88 28.15 -14.83
N MET A 296 -7.61 27.27 -15.82
CA MET A 296 -6.32 26.57 -15.95
C MET A 296 -5.16 27.58 -15.99
N LYS A 297 -4.25 27.46 -15.01
CA LYS A 297 -3.03 28.28 -14.89
C LYS A 297 -1.84 27.66 -15.62
N VAL A 298 -1.84 26.33 -15.70
CA VAL A 298 -0.84 25.49 -16.39
C VAL A 298 -1.55 24.46 -17.28
N SER A 299 -0.80 23.73 -18.11
CA SER A 299 -1.29 22.53 -18.78
C SER A 299 -1.41 21.34 -17.82
N ALA A 300 -2.13 20.29 -18.23
CA ALA A 300 -1.95 18.97 -17.63
C ALA A 300 -1.12 18.08 -18.58
N GLU A 301 -0.15 17.33 -18.05
CA GLU A 301 0.60 16.31 -18.79
C GLU A 301 0.13 14.93 -18.37
N ILE A 302 -0.31 14.11 -19.32
CA ILE A 302 -0.82 12.76 -19.08
C ILE A 302 0.16 11.76 -19.69
N ILE A 303 0.75 10.91 -18.86
CA ILE A 303 1.74 9.91 -19.26
C ILE A 303 1.01 8.59 -19.48
N VAL A 304 0.73 8.23 -20.73
CA VAL A 304 0.03 6.99 -21.15
C VAL A 304 0.52 6.55 -22.53
N ASN A 305 0.59 5.23 -22.77
CA ASN A 305 0.69 4.64 -24.11
C ASN A 305 -0.71 4.45 -24.74
N ASP A 306 -0.78 3.90 -25.96
CA ASP A 306 -2.02 3.70 -26.72
C ASP A 306 -3.04 2.81 -26.00
N ASP A 307 -2.62 1.71 -25.37
CA ASP A 307 -3.51 0.78 -24.67
C ASP A 307 -4.15 1.42 -23.44
N LEU A 308 -3.38 2.20 -22.67
CA LEU A 308 -3.88 2.90 -21.49
C LEU A 308 -4.65 4.19 -21.83
N GLU A 309 -4.35 4.84 -22.96
CA GLU A 309 -5.11 5.97 -23.51
C GLU A 309 -6.57 5.59 -23.81
N ASN A 310 -6.80 4.41 -24.41
CA ASN A 310 -8.13 3.93 -24.75
C ASN A 310 -9.09 3.92 -23.55
N LEU A 311 -8.58 3.60 -22.35
CA LEU A 311 -9.36 3.62 -21.11
C LEU A 311 -9.74 5.05 -20.69
N LEU A 312 -8.82 6.02 -20.80
CA LEU A 312 -9.08 7.43 -20.50
C LEU A 312 -10.05 8.08 -21.49
N ILE A 313 -9.89 7.81 -22.78
CA ILE A 313 -10.81 8.33 -23.81
C ILE A 313 -12.19 7.69 -23.66
N GLN A 314 -12.30 6.43 -23.23
CA GLN A 314 -13.60 5.83 -22.92
C GLN A 314 -14.25 6.48 -21.68
N GLU A 315 -13.50 6.75 -20.61
CA GLU A 315 -14.01 7.44 -19.42
C GLU A 315 -14.53 8.85 -19.74
N LEU A 316 -13.81 9.59 -20.60
CA LEU A 316 -14.26 10.88 -21.13
C LEU A 316 -15.54 10.73 -21.98
N ARG A 317 -15.52 9.81 -22.95
CA ARG A 317 -16.63 9.52 -23.88
C ARG A 317 -17.92 9.18 -23.14
N ASP A 318 -17.86 8.32 -22.13
CA ASP A 318 -19.02 7.94 -21.33
C ASP A 318 -19.71 9.18 -20.69
N THR A 319 -18.94 10.19 -20.27
CA THR A 319 -19.50 11.44 -19.71
C THR A 319 -19.94 12.47 -20.75
N CYS A 320 -19.37 12.46 -21.96
CA CYS A 320 -19.86 13.29 -23.08
C CYS A 320 -21.18 12.76 -23.65
N CYS A 321 -21.41 11.45 -23.61
CA CYS A 321 -22.58 10.82 -24.20
C CYS A 321 -23.81 10.73 -23.27
N ASP A 322 -23.66 10.86 -21.95
CA ASP A 322 -24.78 10.69 -21.00
C ASP A 322 -25.67 11.94 -20.86
N THR A 323 -26.33 12.30 -21.96
CA THR A 323 -27.33 13.38 -22.02
C THR A 323 -28.67 13.02 -21.37
N ASN A 324 -28.80 11.83 -20.74
CA ASN A 324 -30.05 11.36 -20.13
C ASN A 324 -29.97 11.31 -18.59
N SER A 325 -28.78 11.30 -18.00
CA SER A 325 -28.58 11.56 -16.57
C SER A 325 -28.74 13.05 -16.26
N GLY A 326 -29.89 13.41 -15.67
CA GLY A 326 -30.24 14.80 -15.39
C GLY A 326 -29.37 15.48 -14.32
N GLY A 327 -28.22 16.03 -14.72
CA GLY A 327 -27.45 17.05 -14.00
C GLY A 327 -26.69 16.62 -12.72
N ASP A 328 -26.88 15.39 -12.23
CA ASP A 328 -26.37 14.94 -10.93
C ASP A 328 -25.44 13.70 -11.03
N SER A 329 -24.67 13.61 -12.11
CA SER A 329 -23.55 12.67 -12.22
C SER A 329 -22.36 13.20 -11.42
N SER A 330 -22.26 12.81 -10.14
CA SER A 330 -21.14 13.12 -9.23
C SER A 330 -19.78 12.49 -9.60
N PHE A 331 -19.60 12.09 -10.85
CA PHE A 331 -18.43 11.44 -11.42
C PHE A 331 -17.79 12.34 -12.48
N ILE A 332 -16.53 12.72 -12.28
CA ILE A 332 -15.75 13.59 -13.16
C ILE A 332 -14.55 12.76 -13.67
N PRO A 333 -14.35 12.59 -14.99
CA PRO A 333 -13.25 11.80 -15.53
C PRO A 333 -11.88 12.26 -15.05
N ALA A 334 -10.93 11.33 -14.95
CA ALA A 334 -9.58 11.56 -14.46
C ALA A 334 -8.83 12.64 -15.24
N LEU A 335 -9.10 12.72 -16.55
CA LEU A 335 -8.59 13.75 -17.45
C LEU A 335 -9.11 15.15 -17.11
N ARG A 336 -10.40 15.29 -16.78
CA ARG A 336 -10.98 16.55 -16.29
C ARG A 336 -10.51 16.89 -14.88
N GLN A 337 -10.30 15.88 -14.02
CA GLN A 337 -9.73 16.08 -12.68
C GLN A 337 -8.29 16.61 -12.75
N ALA A 338 -7.42 16.01 -13.58
CA ALA A 338 -6.07 16.51 -13.82
C ALA A 338 -6.05 17.96 -14.31
N ALA A 339 -6.97 18.33 -15.21
CA ALA A 339 -7.10 19.71 -15.70
C ALA A 339 -7.72 20.67 -14.67
N ASN A 340 -8.63 20.22 -13.80
CA ASN A 340 -9.14 21.04 -12.68
C ASN A 340 -8.04 21.30 -11.64
N VAL A 341 -7.13 20.34 -11.42
CA VAL A 341 -5.92 20.53 -10.61
C VAL A 341 -4.98 21.55 -11.26
N ALA A 342 -4.87 21.57 -12.60
CA ALA A 342 -4.13 22.59 -13.35
C ALA A 342 -4.70 24.02 -13.24
N ALA A 343 -5.87 24.21 -12.61
CA ALA A 343 -6.45 25.52 -12.29
C ALA A 343 -6.15 26.00 -10.86
N LEU A 344 -5.53 25.18 -10.00
CA LEU A 344 -5.31 25.52 -8.60
C LEU A 344 -4.35 26.70 -8.39
N PRO A 345 -4.55 27.57 -7.39
CA PRO A 345 -3.64 28.68 -7.11
C PRO A 345 -2.22 28.22 -6.73
N GLY A 346 -1.20 28.89 -7.26
CA GLY A 346 0.22 28.61 -7.05
C GLY A 346 0.73 27.26 -7.56
N ILE A 347 -0.02 26.55 -8.42
CA ILE A 347 0.50 25.34 -9.09
C ILE A 347 1.64 25.69 -10.06
N VAL A 348 2.67 24.86 -10.07
CA VAL A 348 3.92 25.07 -10.80
C VAL A 348 4.05 24.07 -11.96
N LYS A 349 4.55 24.53 -13.11
CA LYS A 349 4.84 23.76 -14.33
C LYS A 349 3.63 23.10 -15.00
N ALA A 350 3.06 22.06 -14.38
CA ALA A 350 1.95 21.27 -14.93
C ALA A 350 1.25 20.44 -13.83
N SER A 351 0.00 20.05 -14.07
CA SER A 351 -0.65 18.94 -13.36
C SER A 351 -0.28 17.63 -14.06
N LEU A 352 0.36 16.70 -13.37
CA LEU A 352 0.92 15.49 -14.00
C LEU A 352 0.08 14.27 -13.66
N ALA A 353 -0.21 13.41 -14.64
CA ALA A 353 -0.89 12.13 -14.43
C ALA A 353 -0.01 10.96 -14.90
N MET A 354 0.23 10.01 -13.99
CA MET A 354 0.98 8.77 -14.21
C MET A 354 0.11 7.72 -14.94
N PRO A 355 0.67 6.65 -15.54
CA PRO A 355 -0.10 5.76 -16.44
C PRO A 355 -1.22 4.97 -15.76
N ASP A 356 -1.14 4.79 -14.44
CA ASP A 356 -2.17 4.21 -13.58
C ASP A 356 -3.36 5.15 -13.29
N VAL A 357 -3.39 6.34 -13.92
CA VAL A 357 -4.38 7.39 -13.71
C VAL A 357 -5.84 6.93 -13.85
N HIS A 358 -6.67 7.26 -12.86
CA HIS A 358 -8.12 6.99 -12.86
C HIS A 358 -8.87 7.95 -11.91
N SER A 359 -10.20 8.07 -12.08
CA SER A 359 -11.01 9.05 -11.34
C SER A 359 -10.93 8.84 -9.82
N GLY A 360 -10.67 9.94 -9.10
CA GLY A 360 -10.54 10.02 -7.65
C GLY A 360 -11.50 11.04 -7.03
N TYR A 361 -11.13 11.55 -5.85
CA TYR A 361 -11.83 12.66 -5.18
C TYR A 361 -11.10 13.99 -5.45
N GLY A 362 -11.66 14.87 -6.27
CA GLY A 362 -11.07 16.14 -6.70
C GLY A 362 -9.87 15.95 -7.64
N PHE A 363 -8.71 15.60 -7.06
CA PHE A 363 -7.58 15.09 -7.83
C PHE A 363 -7.89 13.67 -8.30
N CYS A 364 -7.46 13.30 -9.49
CA CYS A 364 -7.43 11.90 -9.90
C CYS A 364 -6.40 11.10 -9.07
N ILE A 365 -6.56 9.79 -9.02
CA ILE A 365 -5.52 8.88 -8.53
C ILE A 365 -4.54 8.70 -9.68
N GLY A 366 -3.22 8.64 -9.41
CA GLY A 366 -2.16 8.77 -10.41
C GLY A 366 -1.63 10.20 -10.56
N ASN A 367 -2.12 11.18 -9.79
CA ASN A 367 -1.84 12.60 -10.01
C ASN A 367 -0.65 13.10 -9.15
N VAL A 368 0.15 14.00 -9.71
CA VAL A 368 1.21 14.76 -9.02
C VAL A 368 1.02 16.24 -9.37
N ALA A 369 1.11 17.12 -8.37
CA ALA A 369 1.08 18.56 -8.56
C ALA A 369 1.99 19.24 -7.54
N ALA A 370 2.83 20.18 -7.99
CA ALA A 370 3.75 20.90 -7.14
C ALA A 370 3.29 22.36 -6.98
N PHE A 371 3.42 22.90 -5.76
CA PHE A 371 3.01 24.25 -5.40
C PHE A 371 4.19 25.00 -4.78
N ASP A 372 4.41 26.25 -5.17
CA ASP A 372 5.58 27.03 -4.72
C ASP A 372 5.42 27.47 -3.25
N MET A 373 6.39 27.13 -2.38
CA MET A 373 6.32 27.52 -0.96
C MET A 373 6.47 29.03 -0.75
N ASP A 374 7.11 29.73 -1.71
CA ASP A 374 7.32 31.18 -1.66
C ASP A 374 6.16 31.98 -2.30
N ASP A 375 5.23 31.32 -3.00
CA ASP A 375 4.02 31.97 -3.52
C ASP A 375 2.94 32.05 -2.43
N PRO A 376 2.51 33.27 -1.98
CA PRO A 376 1.43 33.40 -1.00
C PRO A 376 0.09 32.84 -1.50
N GLU A 377 -0.08 32.69 -2.82
CA GLU A 377 -1.27 32.08 -3.42
C GLU A 377 -1.26 30.55 -3.35
N ALA A 378 -0.11 29.89 -3.15
CA ALA A 378 0.02 28.44 -3.19
C ALA A 378 -0.86 27.72 -2.14
N VAL A 379 -1.44 26.58 -2.55
CA VAL A 379 -2.43 25.84 -1.75
C VAL A 379 -1.98 24.43 -1.35
N ILE A 380 -2.56 23.94 -0.26
CA ILE A 380 -2.58 22.52 0.10
C ILE A 380 -4.01 21.98 0.04
N SER A 381 -4.20 20.82 -0.58
CA SER A 381 -5.50 20.12 -0.65
C SER A 381 -5.42 18.70 -0.10
N PRO A 382 -6.25 18.32 0.89
CA PRO A 382 -6.44 16.92 1.28
C PRO A 382 -6.96 16.06 0.12
N GLY A 383 -7.66 16.68 -0.83
CA GLY A 383 -8.04 16.04 -2.09
C GLY A 383 -6.83 15.60 -2.91
N GLY A 384 -5.70 16.31 -2.83
CA GLY A 384 -4.44 15.99 -3.52
C GLY A 384 -3.48 15.08 -2.77
N VAL A 385 -3.78 14.78 -1.50
CA VAL A 385 -3.06 13.76 -0.70
C VAL A 385 -3.81 12.42 -0.74
N GLY A 386 -5.15 12.48 -0.73
CA GLY A 386 -6.02 11.31 -0.56
C GLY A 386 -6.40 11.05 0.90
N PHE A 387 -7.45 10.25 1.09
CA PHE A 387 -8.00 9.99 2.44
C PHE A 387 -7.11 9.07 3.28
N ASP A 388 -6.57 7.99 2.72
CA ASP A 388 -5.57 7.19 3.45
C ASP A 388 -4.18 7.80 3.26
N ILE A 389 -3.88 8.77 4.13
CA ILE A 389 -2.61 9.49 4.19
C ILE A 389 -1.48 8.46 4.44
N ASN A 390 -0.37 8.60 3.71
CA ASN A 390 0.71 7.63 3.68
C ASN A 390 0.22 6.18 3.51
N CYS A 391 -0.81 5.96 2.66
CA CYS A 391 -0.92 4.68 1.99
C CYS A 391 0.37 4.45 1.18
N GLY A 392 0.93 3.26 1.30
CA GLY A 392 2.28 2.96 0.84
C GLY A 392 2.59 1.48 0.88
N VAL A 393 3.71 1.13 0.27
CA VAL A 393 4.16 -0.24 0.06
C VAL A 393 5.51 -0.43 0.76
N ARG A 394 5.66 -1.58 1.40
CA ARG A 394 6.91 -2.04 2.00
C ARG A 394 7.29 -3.39 1.41
N LEU A 395 8.56 -3.59 1.03
CA LEU A 395 9.08 -4.86 0.53
C LEU A 395 10.15 -5.39 1.49
N ILE A 396 10.06 -6.66 1.84
CA ILE A 396 10.99 -7.39 2.72
C ILE A 396 11.58 -8.54 1.90
N ARG A 397 12.91 -8.68 1.90
CA ARG A 397 13.60 -9.81 1.24
C ARG A 397 13.73 -10.99 2.20
N THR A 398 14.15 -12.16 1.71
CA THR A 398 14.52 -13.31 2.54
C THR A 398 15.67 -14.09 1.87
N ASN A 399 16.29 -15.04 2.58
CA ASN A 399 17.23 -16.01 2.02
C ASN A 399 16.56 -17.31 1.51
N LEU A 400 15.23 -17.32 1.37
CA LEU A 400 14.46 -18.45 0.85
C LEU A 400 14.31 -18.35 -0.67
N THR A 401 14.12 -19.49 -1.33
CA THR A 401 13.84 -19.62 -2.76
C THR A 401 12.48 -20.29 -3.00
N GLU A 402 11.97 -20.29 -4.24
CA GLU A 402 10.72 -20.97 -4.60
C GLU A 402 10.72 -22.47 -4.23
N LYS A 403 11.90 -23.11 -4.19
CA LYS A 403 12.06 -24.51 -3.77
C LYS A 403 11.68 -24.73 -2.30
N ASP A 404 11.84 -23.71 -1.46
CA ASP A 404 11.51 -23.71 -0.04
C ASP A 404 10.01 -23.41 0.22
N VAL A 405 9.28 -22.94 -0.80
CA VAL A 405 7.86 -22.58 -0.74
C VAL A 405 7.01 -23.34 -1.77
N GLY A 406 7.03 -24.68 -1.66
CA GLY A 406 6.07 -25.57 -2.32
C GLY A 406 4.62 -25.36 -1.84
N GLU A 407 3.65 -25.99 -2.51
CA GLU A 407 2.20 -25.77 -2.32
C GLU A 407 1.74 -25.79 -0.85
N GLU A 408 2.14 -26.80 -0.07
CA GLU A 408 1.77 -26.88 1.34
C GLU A 408 2.32 -25.70 2.17
N VAL A 409 3.55 -25.26 1.88
CA VAL A 409 4.18 -24.13 2.57
C VAL A 409 3.51 -22.80 2.20
N ARG A 410 2.99 -22.65 0.97
CA ARG A 410 2.20 -21.48 0.55
C ARG A 410 0.91 -21.35 1.36
N GLU A 411 0.19 -22.46 1.53
CA GLU A 411 -1.01 -22.51 2.38
C GLU A 411 -0.67 -22.26 3.86
N GLN A 412 0.38 -22.88 4.39
CA GLN A 412 0.84 -22.66 5.76
C GLN A 412 1.25 -21.20 6.02
N LEU A 413 1.92 -20.54 5.06
CA LEU A 413 2.27 -19.12 5.13
C LEU A 413 1.04 -18.22 5.04
N ALA A 414 0.09 -18.51 4.15
CA ALA A 414 -1.16 -17.77 4.05
C ALA A 414 -1.96 -17.83 5.38
N ASP A 415 -2.06 -19.00 6.00
CA ASP A 415 -2.70 -19.17 7.32
C ASP A 415 -1.90 -18.53 8.46
N ALA A 416 -0.57 -18.61 8.45
CA ALA A 416 0.28 -17.99 9.48
C ALA A 416 0.20 -16.46 9.41
N LEU A 417 0.24 -15.87 8.21
CA LEU A 417 0.09 -14.43 7.99
C LEU A 417 -1.31 -13.98 8.41
N TYR A 418 -2.38 -14.64 7.94
CA TYR A 418 -3.77 -14.27 8.25
C TYR A 418 -4.11 -14.39 9.74
N ARG A 419 -3.49 -15.34 10.46
CA ARG A 419 -3.61 -15.51 11.92
C ARG A 419 -2.88 -14.42 12.71
N ASN A 420 -1.73 -13.96 12.22
CA ASN A 420 -0.89 -13.00 12.93
C ASN A 420 -1.22 -11.54 12.63
N ILE A 421 -1.64 -11.23 11.39
CA ILE A 421 -1.89 -9.89 10.87
C ILE A 421 -3.41 -9.67 10.75
N PRO A 422 -4.04 -8.86 11.61
CA PRO A 422 -5.48 -8.61 11.51
C PRO A 422 -5.87 -7.86 10.22
N VAL A 423 -6.87 -8.39 9.53
CA VAL A 423 -7.42 -7.89 8.26
C VAL A 423 -8.90 -7.55 8.39
N GLY A 424 -9.41 -6.69 7.51
CA GLY A 424 -10.83 -6.34 7.39
C GLY A 424 -11.20 -4.94 7.91
N VAL A 425 -12.48 -4.58 7.72
CA VAL A 425 -13.04 -3.30 8.15
C VAL A 425 -13.38 -3.32 9.65
N GLY A 426 -12.83 -2.37 10.40
CA GLY A 426 -13.19 -2.17 11.82
C GLY A 426 -12.61 -3.19 12.81
N VAL A 427 -11.70 -4.06 12.35
CA VAL A 427 -10.99 -5.02 13.20
C VAL A 427 -9.97 -4.31 14.08
N ASP A 428 -9.87 -4.74 15.34
CA ASP A 428 -8.89 -4.26 16.31
C ASP A 428 -7.51 -4.92 16.08
N GLY A 429 -6.45 -4.17 16.30
CA GLY A 429 -5.06 -4.61 16.19
C GLY A 429 -4.54 -5.31 17.46
N ASN A 430 -3.61 -6.24 17.28
CA ASN A 430 -2.99 -7.01 18.37
C ASN A 430 -1.80 -6.29 19.04
N ILE A 431 -1.38 -5.14 18.53
CA ILE A 431 -0.25 -4.36 19.06
C ILE A 431 -0.72 -3.52 20.26
N PRO A 432 -0.15 -3.70 21.47
CA PRO A 432 -0.51 -2.88 22.63
C PRO A 432 -0.11 -1.41 22.44
N CYS A 433 -1.11 -0.53 22.34
CA CYS A 433 -0.93 0.92 22.32
C CYS A 433 -1.97 1.56 23.25
N GLU A 434 -1.50 2.22 24.32
CA GLU A 434 -2.35 3.05 25.19
C GLU A 434 -2.46 4.48 24.60
N ARG A 435 -3.41 5.30 25.08
CA ARG A 435 -3.66 6.64 24.48
C ARG A 435 -2.41 7.54 24.50
N ASP A 436 -1.62 7.43 25.55
CA ASP A 436 -0.39 8.22 25.72
C ASP A 436 0.74 7.66 24.85
N ASP A 437 0.76 6.34 24.60
CA ASP A 437 1.70 5.70 23.67
C ASP A 437 1.41 6.20 22.22
N LEU A 438 0.14 6.45 21.86
CA LEU A 438 -0.25 6.93 20.52
C LEU A 438 0.24 8.34 20.19
N ASP A 439 0.22 9.28 21.13
CA ASP A 439 0.67 10.65 20.83
C ASP A 439 2.19 10.70 20.61
N ILE A 440 2.97 9.89 21.34
CA ILE A 440 4.41 9.71 21.12
C ILE A 440 4.66 9.06 19.74
N LEU A 441 3.87 8.04 19.37
CA LEU A 441 3.93 7.38 18.07
C LEU A 441 3.66 8.35 16.91
N LEU A 442 2.69 9.25 17.06
CA LEU A 442 2.37 10.28 16.07
C LEU A 442 3.51 11.31 15.88
N GLU A 443 4.31 11.58 16.91
CA GLU A 443 5.44 12.53 16.89
C GLU A 443 6.77 11.89 16.44
N ASN A 444 7.00 10.63 16.81
CA ASN A 444 8.29 9.94 16.63
C ASN A 444 8.31 8.92 15.48
N GLY A 445 7.18 8.56 14.87
CA GLY A 445 7.15 7.62 13.75
C GLY A 445 7.86 6.29 14.08
N ILE A 446 8.68 5.78 13.16
CA ILE A 446 9.35 4.47 13.33
C ILE A 446 10.23 4.36 14.58
N ASP A 447 10.73 5.47 15.14
CA ASP A 447 11.51 5.44 16.39
C ASP A 447 10.71 4.88 17.57
N TRP A 448 9.38 5.10 17.60
CA TRP A 448 8.49 4.44 18.56
C TRP A 448 8.41 2.92 18.33
N ALA A 449 8.44 2.47 17.06
CA ALA A 449 8.43 1.05 16.73
C ALA A 449 9.72 0.37 17.20
N ILE A 450 10.87 1.01 17.00
CA ILE A 450 12.18 0.53 17.45
C ILE A 450 12.23 0.49 18.98
N GLU A 451 11.87 1.58 19.68
CA GLU A 451 11.82 1.63 21.16
C GLU A 451 10.97 0.51 21.80
N ASN A 452 9.93 0.04 21.10
CA ASN A 452 9.02 -1.01 21.58
C ASN A 452 9.29 -2.42 21.01
N GLY A 453 10.28 -2.58 20.12
CA GLY A 453 10.66 -3.87 19.54
C GLY A 453 9.78 -4.37 18.39
N TYR A 454 9.13 -3.46 17.66
CA TYR A 454 8.31 -3.72 16.47
C TYR A 454 9.00 -3.37 15.14
N ALA A 455 10.25 -2.92 15.19
CA ALA A 455 11.15 -2.70 14.07
C ALA A 455 12.58 -3.05 14.49
N TRP A 456 13.45 -3.29 13.50
CA TRP A 456 14.90 -3.31 13.68
C TRP A 456 15.47 -1.89 13.46
N GLU A 457 16.70 -1.63 13.92
CA GLU A 457 17.30 -0.29 13.83
C GLU A 457 17.57 0.09 12.36
N GLU A 458 18.04 -0.86 11.56
CA GLU A 458 18.29 -0.70 10.13
C GLU A 458 17.00 -0.53 9.30
N ASP A 459 15.84 -0.99 9.78
CA ASP A 459 14.55 -0.73 9.12
C ASP A 459 14.29 0.78 9.00
N LYS A 460 14.93 1.63 9.82
CA LYS A 460 14.86 3.09 9.71
C LYS A 460 15.54 3.63 8.46
N ALA A 461 16.71 3.10 8.09
CA ALA A 461 17.50 3.59 6.97
C ALA A 461 16.74 3.41 5.65
N HIS A 462 16.13 2.24 5.45
CA HIS A 462 15.38 1.91 4.24
C HIS A 462 13.89 2.32 4.31
N CYS A 463 13.52 3.27 5.17
CA CYS A 463 12.22 3.93 5.13
C CYS A 463 12.31 5.33 4.51
N GLU A 464 11.35 5.66 3.65
CA GLU A 464 11.15 7.04 3.20
C GLU A 464 10.92 7.99 4.40
N GLU A 465 11.53 9.19 4.37
CA GLU A 465 11.67 10.11 5.53
C GLU A 465 12.25 9.47 6.80
N TYR A 466 13.06 8.41 6.67
CA TYR A 466 13.52 7.60 7.80
C TYR A 466 12.35 7.15 8.70
N GLY A 467 11.17 6.93 8.10
CA GLY A 467 9.94 6.53 8.79
C GLY A 467 9.32 7.59 9.72
N ARG A 468 9.74 8.86 9.63
CA ARG A 468 9.26 9.96 10.49
C ARG A 468 9.31 11.33 9.78
N MET A 469 8.14 11.93 9.52
CA MET A 469 8.04 13.37 9.24
C MET A 469 8.13 14.17 10.54
N GLU A 470 9.15 15.02 10.65
CA GLU A 470 9.40 15.85 11.85
C GLU A 470 8.37 16.94 12.09
N THR A 471 7.66 17.36 11.04
CA THR A 471 6.60 18.39 11.08
C THR A 471 5.30 17.92 11.74
N ALA A 472 5.29 16.74 12.36
CA ALA A 472 4.12 16.16 13.02
C ALA A 472 3.78 16.85 14.35
N ASP A 473 2.52 17.29 14.49
CA ASP A 473 1.97 17.71 15.79
C ASP A 473 0.75 16.85 16.15
N PRO A 474 0.87 15.96 17.16
CA PRO A 474 -0.26 15.20 17.67
C PRO A 474 -1.43 16.07 18.13
N LYS A 475 -1.23 17.35 18.50
CA LYS A 475 -2.32 18.25 18.93
C LYS A 475 -3.17 18.74 17.74
N CYS A 476 -2.62 18.75 16.54
CA CYS A 476 -3.37 19.03 15.31
C CYS A 476 -4.27 17.85 14.87
N VAL A 477 -4.02 16.64 15.37
CA VAL A 477 -4.83 15.43 15.10
C VAL A 477 -6.05 15.35 16.04
N SER A 478 -7.25 15.28 15.47
CA SER A 478 -8.49 15.33 16.27
C SER A 478 -8.66 14.11 17.19
N ASN A 479 -9.36 14.30 18.33
CA ASN A 479 -9.73 13.19 19.22
C ASN A 479 -10.55 12.10 18.52
N ARG A 480 -11.28 12.44 17.44
CA ARG A 480 -12.03 11.48 16.61
C ARG A 480 -11.06 10.65 15.75
N ALA A 481 -10.05 11.28 15.16
CA ALA A 481 -9.00 10.59 14.40
C ALA A 481 -8.18 9.65 15.30
N LYS A 482 -7.71 10.15 16.46
CA LYS A 482 -7.01 9.33 17.46
C LYS A 482 -7.84 8.13 17.92
N LYS A 483 -9.13 8.32 18.25
CA LYS A 483 -10.03 7.22 18.65
C LYS A 483 -10.22 6.16 17.55
N ARG A 484 -10.18 6.54 16.26
CA ARG A 484 -10.20 5.59 15.13
C ARG A 484 -8.87 4.85 14.97
N GLY A 485 -7.75 5.56 15.05
CA GLY A 485 -6.40 4.99 14.88
C GLY A 485 -5.93 4.08 16.00
N LEU A 486 -6.20 4.44 17.27
CA LEU A 486 -5.73 3.72 18.46
C LEU A 486 -6.01 2.21 18.43
N LYS A 487 -7.17 1.83 17.90
CA LYS A 487 -7.61 0.44 17.75
C LYS A 487 -7.02 -0.29 16.54
N GLN A 488 -6.45 0.41 15.56
CA GLN A 488 -6.12 -0.12 14.23
C GLN A 488 -4.62 -0.25 13.96
N LEU A 489 -3.78 -0.09 14.99
CA LEU A 489 -2.33 -0.25 14.87
C LEU A 489 -1.92 -1.72 14.68
N GLY A 490 -1.08 -1.98 13.68
CA GLY A 490 -0.72 -3.33 13.26
C GLY A 490 -1.83 -4.04 12.49
N THR A 491 -2.64 -3.32 11.71
CA THR A 491 -3.71 -3.90 10.88
C THR A 491 -3.54 -3.53 9.40
N LEU A 492 -3.77 -4.50 8.50
CA LEU A 492 -3.78 -4.21 7.07
C LEU A 492 -5.00 -3.36 6.69
N GLY A 493 -6.19 -3.81 7.08
CA GLY A 493 -7.44 -3.23 6.65
C GLY A 493 -8.10 -3.99 5.51
N ALA A 494 -8.72 -3.24 4.59
CA ALA A 494 -9.60 -3.75 3.55
C ALA A 494 -9.50 -2.87 2.30
N GLY A 495 -10.16 -3.28 1.21
CA GLY A 495 -9.97 -2.68 -0.10
C GLY A 495 -8.72 -3.27 -0.75
N ASN A 496 -7.88 -2.43 -1.36
CA ASN A 496 -6.64 -2.85 -2.03
C ASN A 496 -5.45 -3.08 -1.07
N HIS A 497 -5.67 -3.15 0.24
CA HIS A 497 -4.62 -3.40 1.23
C HIS A 497 -4.38 -4.91 1.42
N TYR A 498 -3.12 -5.33 1.35
CA TYR A 498 -2.72 -6.74 1.39
C TYR A 498 -1.37 -6.94 2.10
N ALA A 499 -1.08 -8.19 2.46
CA ALA A 499 0.30 -8.67 2.54
C ALA A 499 0.44 -9.91 1.65
N GLU A 500 1.46 -9.93 0.83
CA GLU A 500 1.69 -10.93 -0.21
C GLU A 500 3.08 -11.54 -0.08
N VAL A 501 3.17 -12.86 -0.13
CA VAL A 501 4.42 -13.58 -0.38
C VAL A 501 4.58 -13.70 -1.90
N GLN A 502 5.71 -13.24 -2.41
CA GLN A 502 5.99 -13.11 -3.83
C GLN A 502 7.32 -13.77 -4.19
N ILE A 503 7.45 -14.25 -5.43
CA ILE A 503 8.67 -14.83 -6.01
C ILE A 503 9.29 -13.85 -7.00
N VAL A 504 10.60 -13.66 -6.93
CA VAL A 504 11.41 -12.93 -7.93
C VAL A 504 11.39 -13.71 -9.25
N ASP A 505 10.70 -13.17 -10.25
CA ASP A 505 10.32 -13.85 -11.49
C ASP A 505 11.15 -13.41 -12.69
N GLU A 506 11.57 -12.13 -12.72
CA GLU A 506 12.52 -11.58 -13.68
C GLU A 506 13.40 -10.52 -12.98
N ILE A 507 14.68 -10.42 -13.38
CA ILE A 507 15.61 -9.37 -12.93
C ILE A 507 16.12 -8.62 -14.17
N TYR A 508 15.89 -7.30 -14.21
CA TYR A 508 16.23 -6.43 -15.34
C TYR A 508 17.49 -5.60 -15.11
N ASN A 509 17.78 -5.26 -13.85
CA ASN A 509 18.99 -4.53 -13.45
C ASN A 509 19.65 -5.31 -12.29
N PRO A 510 20.60 -6.21 -12.58
CA PRO A 510 21.22 -7.06 -11.56
C PRO A 510 21.96 -6.27 -10.48
N ASP A 511 22.62 -5.15 -10.83
CA ASP A 511 23.39 -4.36 -9.87
C ASP A 511 22.47 -3.65 -8.87
N ALA A 512 21.34 -3.10 -9.33
CA ALA A 512 20.34 -2.50 -8.45
C ALA A 512 19.55 -3.55 -7.65
N ALA A 513 19.27 -4.73 -8.22
CA ALA A 513 18.66 -5.83 -7.48
C ALA A 513 19.59 -6.32 -6.35
N LYS A 514 20.88 -6.48 -6.65
CA LYS A 514 21.92 -6.85 -5.68
C LYS A 514 22.13 -5.82 -4.58
N ALA A 515 22.13 -4.52 -4.91
CA ALA A 515 22.18 -3.46 -3.89
C ALA A 515 20.99 -3.55 -2.91
N MET A 516 19.82 -4.00 -3.39
CA MET A 516 18.63 -4.29 -2.58
C MET A 516 18.63 -5.67 -1.90
N GLY A 517 19.73 -6.45 -1.99
CA GLY A 517 19.84 -7.81 -1.45
C GLY A 517 18.96 -8.85 -2.17
N ILE A 518 18.58 -8.56 -3.42
CA ILE A 518 17.83 -9.45 -4.32
C ILE A 518 18.81 -10.02 -5.35
N ASP A 519 19.60 -11.02 -4.93
CA ASP A 519 20.71 -11.58 -5.71
C ASP A 519 20.29 -12.71 -6.67
N THR A 520 19.13 -13.35 -6.46
CA THR A 520 18.84 -14.65 -7.10
C THR A 520 17.43 -14.75 -7.67
N LEU A 521 17.31 -15.27 -8.90
CA LEU A 521 16.03 -15.61 -9.53
C LEU A 521 15.31 -16.70 -8.72
N GLY A 522 14.02 -16.50 -8.44
CA GLY A 522 13.23 -17.38 -7.59
C GLY A 522 13.32 -17.08 -6.08
N GLN A 523 14.04 -16.02 -5.65
CA GLN A 523 14.09 -15.59 -4.25
C GLN A 523 12.71 -15.16 -3.73
N VAL A 524 12.40 -15.48 -2.47
CA VAL A 524 11.11 -15.16 -1.83
C VAL A 524 11.18 -13.78 -1.17
N CYS A 525 10.20 -12.94 -1.47
CA CYS A 525 10.00 -11.62 -0.85
C CYS A 525 8.59 -11.49 -0.26
N ILE A 526 8.37 -10.47 0.57
CA ILE A 526 7.07 -10.15 1.18
C ILE A 526 6.73 -8.69 0.92
N MET A 527 5.62 -8.43 0.23
CA MET A 527 5.12 -7.08 -0.02
C MET A 527 3.93 -6.76 0.89
N ILE A 528 3.98 -5.63 1.59
CA ILE A 528 2.93 -5.16 2.52
C ILE A 528 2.39 -3.81 2.01
N HIS A 529 1.11 -3.76 1.65
CA HIS A 529 0.41 -2.53 1.24
C HIS A 529 -0.62 -2.11 2.28
N THR A 530 -0.37 -1.00 2.98
CA THR A 530 -1.35 -0.32 3.85
C THR A 530 -0.90 1.10 4.20
N GLY A 531 -1.79 1.89 4.81
CA GLY A 531 -1.53 3.26 5.25
C GLY A 531 -2.02 3.59 6.67
N SER A 532 -2.38 4.86 6.87
CA SER A 532 -2.82 5.47 8.14
C SER A 532 -4.15 4.97 8.72
N ARG A 533 -4.85 4.07 8.02
CA ARG A 533 -6.08 3.43 8.47
C ARG A 533 -7.20 4.46 8.72
N GLY A 534 -8.03 4.25 9.74
CA GLY A 534 -9.09 5.18 10.13
C GLY A 534 -8.60 6.52 10.68
N LEU A 535 -7.30 6.69 10.95
CA LEU A 535 -6.75 7.93 11.50
C LEU A 535 -6.59 8.99 10.41
N GLY A 536 -5.78 8.74 9.37
CA GLY A 536 -5.59 9.70 8.28
C GLY A 536 -6.85 9.98 7.48
N HIS A 537 -7.72 8.97 7.28
CA HIS A 537 -9.05 9.20 6.71
C HIS A 537 -9.82 10.24 7.50
N GLN A 538 -9.76 10.22 8.83
CA GLN A 538 -10.44 11.21 9.64
C GLN A 538 -9.73 12.57 9.58
N VAL A 539 -8.40 12.62 9.60
CA VAL A 539 -7.62 13.86 9.40
C VAL A 539 -7.99 14.54 8.08
N ALA A 540 -8.07 13.80 6.98
CA ALA A 540 -8.51 14.34 5.69
C ALA A 540 -9.98 14.82 5.71
N THR A 541 -10.88 14.10 6.39
CA THR A 541 -12.29 14.50 6.53
C THR A 541 -12.45 15.79 7.35
N ASP A 542 -11.71 15.89 8.45
CA ASP A 542 -11.72 17.04 9.34
C ASP A 542 -11.12 18.27 8.60
N ALA A 543 -10.01 18.07 7.88
CA ALA A 543 -9.34 19.11 7.10
C ALA A 543 -10.20 19.64 5.94
N LEU A 544 -10.87 18.78 5.16
CA LEU A 544 -11.79 19.23 4.10
C LEU A 544 -12.88 20.16 4.65
N THR A 545 -13.44 19.82 5.82
CA THR A 545 -14.48 20.63 6.49
C THR A 545 -13.94 22.01 6.92
N GLU A 546 -12.70 22.08 7.41
CA GLU A 546 -12.07 23.36 7.76
C GLU A 546 -11.67 24.18 6.53
N MET A 547 -11.27 23.53 5.44
CA MET A 547 -10.84 24.18 4.20
C MET A 547 -11.99 24.72 3.35
N GLU A 548 -13.18 24.10 3.34
CA GLU A 548 -14.37 24.70 2.72
C GLU A 548 -14.68 26.09 3.32
N ASN A 549 -14.45 26.27 4.62
CA ASN A 549 -14.60 27.56 5.30
C ASN A 549 -13.44 28.53 4.99
N ALA A 550 -12.21 28.01 4.85
CA ALA A 550 -11.05 28.81 4.43
C ALA A 550 -11.22 29.36 3.02
N MET A 551 -11.66 28.56 2.05
CA MET A 551 -11.92 29.00 0.67
C MET A 551 -12.94 30.15 0.60
N ALA A 552 -14.02 30.08 1.39
CA ALA A 552 -15.06 31.10 1.41
C ALA A 552 -14.56 32.44 2.01
N ARG A 553 -13.63 32.37 2.97
CA ARG A 553 -12.93 33.52 3.54
C ARG A 553 -11.89 34.10 2.58
N ASP A 554 -11.10 33.24 1.96
CA ASP A 554 -9.92 33.58 1.15
C ASP A 554 -10.25 33.75 -0.35
N GLN A 555 -11.54 33.71 -0.71
CA GLN A 555 -12.11 33.88 -2.05
C GLN A 555 -11.53 32.93 -3.12
N ILE A 556 -11.24 31.68 -2.72
CA ILE A 556 -10.68 30.65 -3.61
C ILE A 556 -11.81 30.00 -4.42
N GLU A 557 -11.96 30.40 -5.67
CA GLU A 557 -12.89 29.77 -6.62
C GLU A 557 -12.30 28.51 -7.25
N LEU A 558 -13.05 27.41 -7.24
CA LEU A 558 -12.66 26.11 -7.82
C LEU A 558 -13.72 25.59 -8.80
N ASN A 559 -13.26 24.86 -9.82
CA ASN A 559 -14.10 24.16 -10.80
C ASN A 559 -14.87 22.98 -10.16
N ASP A 560 -14.30 22.36 -9.13
CA ASP A 560 -14.87 21.25 -8.37
C ASP A 560 -14.72 21.50 -6.87
N ARG A 561 -15.78 21.22 -6.10
CA ARG A 561 -15.78 21.31 -4.63
C ARG A 561 -14.86 20.25 -4.00
N GLN A 562 -14.66 19.10 -4.64
CA GLN A 562 -13.78 18.04 -4.11
C GLN A 562 -12.29 18.45 -4.09
N LEU A 563 -11.92 19.55 -4.77
CA LEU A 563 -10.59 20.15 -4.72
C LEU A 563 -10.37 21.07 -3.50
N SER A 564 -11.24 21.04 -2.49
CA SER A 564 -11.14 21.91 -1.30
C SER A 564 -9.73 21.98 -0.73
N CYS A 565 -9.29 23.22 -0.48
CA CYS A 565 -7.91 23.55 -0.18
C CYS A 565 -7.82 24.85 0.65
N ALA A 566 -6.65 25.14 1.20
CA ALA A 566 -6.34 26.43 1.79
C ALA A 566 -4.91 26.84 1.43
N ARG A 567 -4.59 28.14 1.53
CA ARG A 567 -3.21 28.61 1.31
C ARG A 567 -2.25 27.86 2.25
N ILE A 568 -1.06 27.48 1.78
CA ILE A 568 -0.08 26.73 2.60
C ILE A 568 0.28 27.54 3.87
N SER A 569 0.45 28.85 3.70
CA SER A 569 0.73 29.84 4.75
C SER A 569 -0.48 30.18 5.65
N SER A 570 -1.66 29.63 5.42
CA SER A 570 -2.84 29.83 6.28
C SER A 570 -2.75 29.05 7.59
N ARG A 571 -3.64 29.37 8.53
CA ARG A 571 -3.81 28.60 9.79
C ARG A 571 -4.26 27.16 9.49
N GLU A 572 -5.20 27.01 8.55
CA GLU A 572 -5.78 25.73 8.17
C GLU A 572 -4.78 24.87 7.38
N GLY A 573 -3.99 25.49 6.49
CA GLY A 573 -2.92 24.84 5.73
C GLY A 573 -1.82 24.25 6.62
N ARG A 574 -1.22 25.08 7.49
CA ARG A 574 -0.21 24.60 8.46
C ARG A 574 -0.74 23.51 9.39
N LYS A 575 -1.97 23.67 9.90
CA LYS A 575 -2.60 22.65 10.76
C LYS A 575 -2.79 21.33 10.03
N TYR A 576 -3.23 21.35 8.77
CA TYR A 576 -3.37 20.13 7.98
C TYR A 576 -2.01 19.50 7.67
N LEU A 577 -0.97 20.27 7.31
CA LEU A 577 0.40 19.76 7.14
C LEU A 577 0.87 18.98 8.38
N ALA A 578 0.69 19.55 9.57
CA ALA A 578 1.13 18.93 10.82
C ALA A 578 0.30 17.69 11.20
N ALA A 579 -1.02 17.72 10.97
CA ALA A 579 -1.90 16.56 11.20
C ALA A 579 -1.68 15.44 10.16
N MET A 580 -1.35 15.79 8.92
CA MET A 580 -0.98 14.87 7.84
C MET A 580 0.36 14.21 8.13
N SER A 581 1.36 14.98 8.59
CA SER A 581 2.67 14.47 9.01
C SER A 581 2.51 13.44 10.15
N ALA A 582 1.69 13.75 11.16
CA ALA A 582 1.35 12.83 12.23
C ALA A 582 0.61 11.57 11.72
N ALA A 583 -0.32 11.71 10.77
CA ALA A 583 -0.98 10.57 10.14
C ALA A 583 -0.01 9.71 9.29
N ALA A 584 1.02 10.32 8.69
CA ALA A 584 2.09 9.63 7.98
C ALA A 584 2.97 8.82 8.93
N ASN A 585 3.34 9.39 10.09
CA ASN A 585 4.05 8.70 11.16
C ASN A 585 3.28 7.46 11.65
N PHE A 586 1.96 7.57 11.84
CA PHE A 586 1.12 6.42 12.17
C PHE A 586 1.15 5.30 11.12
N ALA A 587 1.23 5.65 9.83
CA ALA A 587 1.28 4.66 8.75
C ALA A 587 2.62 3.90 8.66
N TRP A 588 3.77 4.59 8.82
CA TRP A 588 5.08 3.94 8.88
C TRP A 588 5.19 2.98 10.08
N VAL A 589 4.68 3.38 11.24
CA VAL A 589 4.60 2.47 12.41
C VAL A 589 3.63 1.32 12.15
N ASN A 590 2.49 1.55 11.48
CA ASN A 590 1.58 0.47 11.11
C ASN A 590 2.26 -0.56 10.19
N ARG A 591 2.98 -0.13 9.14
CA ARG A 591 3.76 -1.04 8.27
C ARG A 591 4.92 -1.73 9.01
N SER A 592 5.57 -1.05 9.95
CA SER A 592 6.61 -1.65 10.81
C SER A 592 6.04 -2.74 11.73
N CYS A 593 4.94 -2.46 12.44
CA CYS A 593 4.23 -3.46 13.23
C CYS A 593 3.77 -4.67 12.41
N ILE A 594 3.35 -4.49 11.15
CA ILE A 594 2.99 -5.59 10.26
C ILE A 594 4.24 -6.34 9.75
N THR A 595 5.37 -5.65 9.58
CA THR A 595 6.68 -6.29 9.31
C THR A 595 7.07 -7.24 10.44
N PHE A 596 6.95 -6.80 11.69
CA PHE A 596 7.16 -7.65 12.87
C PHE A 596 6.20 -8.86 12.90
N LEU A 597 4.92 -8.67 12.58
CA LEU A 597 3.93 -9.77 12.52
C LEU A 597 4.18 -10.73 11.35
N ALA A 598 4.70 -10.26 10.21
CA ALA A 598 5.11 -11.07 9.07
C ALA A 598 6.39 -11.88 9.37
N ARG A 599 7.42 -11.23 9.95
CA ARG A 599 8.62 -11.88 10.49
C ARG A 599 8.25 -13.03 11.44
N LYS A 600 7.32 -12.78 12.38
CA LYS A 600 6.77 -13.80 13.29
C LYS A 600 6.02 -14.93 12.56
N ALA A 601 5.23 -14.64 11.54
CA ALA A 601 4.51 -15.67 10.77
C ALA A 601 5.47 -16.59 10.00
N PHE A 602 6.56 -16.04 9.44
CA PHE A 602 7.60 -16.82 8.78
C PHE A 602 8.37 -17.70 9.78
N SER A 603 8.73 -17.18 10.96
CA SER A 603 9.31 -18.01 12.04
C SER A 603 8.37 -19.11 12.54
N GLU A 604 7.06 -18.86 12.60
CA GLU A 604 6.06 -19.88 12.93
C GLU A 604 6.01 -21.04 11.93
N VAL A 605 6.30 -20.80 10.64
CA VAL A 605 6.35 -21.84 9.60
C VAL A 605 7.74 -22.50 9.56
N PHE A 606 8.80 -21.74 9.25
CA PHE A 606 10.14 -22.25 8.97
C PHE A 606 10.97 -22.65 10.21
N LYS A 607 10.48 -22.39 11.43
CA LYS A 607 11.15 -22.70 12.71
C LYS A 607 12.56 -22.09 12.83
N ARG A 608 12.78 -20.95 12.17
CA ARG A 608 14.01 -20.15 12.17
C ARG A 608 13.67 -18.73 12.65
N GLU A 609 14.58 -18.08 13.35
CA GLU A 609 14.45 -16.66 13.69
C GLU A 609 14.45 -15.80 12.42
N PRO A 610 13.83 -14.60 12.41
CA PRO A 610 13.69 -13.80 11.19
C PRO A 610 15.04 -13.28 10.66
N ASP A 611 15.99 -13.04 11.55
CA ASP A 611 17.40 -12.74 11.25
C ASP A 611 18.06 -13.91 10.48
N ALA A 612 17.92 -15.13 10.97
CA ALA A 612 18.39 -16.34 10.28
C ALA A 612 17.66 -16.62 8.96
N LEU A 613 16.50 -15.99 8.72
CA LEU A 613 15.75 -16.01 7.45
C LEU A 613 16.08 -14.79 6.55
N ASP A 614 17.01 -13.93 6.97
CA ASP A 614 17.51 -12.75 6.24
C ASP A 614 16.39 -11.75 5.89
N MET A 615 15.44 -11.58 6.83
CA MET A 615 14.18 -10.84 6.65
C MET A 615 14.32 -9.31 6.75
N HIS A 616 15.33 -8.74 6.09
CA HIS A 616 15.58 -7.30 6.10
C HIS A 616 14.62 -6.52 5.18
N LEU A 617 14.42 -5.25 5.53
CA LEU A 617 13.70 -4.30 4.71
C LEU A 617 14.47 -4.02 3.42
N VAL A 618 13.80 -4.08 2.26
CA VAL A 618 14.33 -3.55 1.00
C VAL A 618 14.05 -2.05 0.95
N TYR A 619 12.77 -1.67 1.03
CA TYR A 619 12.37 -0.28 1.15
C TYR A 619 10.92 -0.14 1.67
N ASP A 620 10.58 1.03 2.19
CA ASP A 620 9.20 1.46 2.51
C ASP A 620 8.94 2.83 1.88
N VAL A 621 7.94 2.92 1.00
CA VAL A 621 7.64 4.11 0.20
C VAL A 621 6.15 4.43 0.17
N CYS A 622 5.81 5.72 0.19
CA CYS A 622 4.44 6.23 0.20
C CYS A 622 3.95 6.68 -1.18
N HIS A 623 2.63 6.62 -1.39
CA HIS A 623 1.99 7.09 -2.62
C HIS A 623 0.77 8.01 -2.40
N ASN A 624 0.48 8.39 -1.16
CA ASN A 624 -0.58 9.35 -0.78
C ASN A 624 0.00 10.36 0.22
N ILE A 625 0.63 11.44 -0.23
CA ILE A 625 1.36 12.39 0.62
C ILE A 625 1.41 13.79 0.01
N ALA A 626 1.73 14.81 0.82
CA ALA A 626 2.32 16.05 0.32
C ALA A 626 3.66 16.28 1.04
N LYS A 627 4.71 16.69 0.30
CA LYS A 627 6.06 16.88 0.84
C LYS A 627 6.70 18.17 0.36
N VAL A 628 7.45 18.82 1.25
CA VAL A 628 8.28 19.97 0.91
C VAL A 628 9.61 19.46 0.36
N GLU A 629 9.88 19.73 -0.92
CA GLU A 629 11.02 19.19 -1.66
C GLU A 629 11.67 20.27 -2.53
N LYS A 630 12.98 20.17 -2.76
CA LYS A 630 13.72 21.06 -3.67
C LYS A 630 13.69 20.52 -5.09
N HIS A 631 13.26 21.34 -6.04
CA HIS A 631 13.14 20.98 -7.46
C HIS A 631 13.59 22.13 -8.36
N PHE A 632 14.16 21.81 -9.52
CA PHE A 632 14.49 22.82 -10.53
C PHE A 632 13.31 23.07 -11.47
N VAL A 633 12.92 24.33 -11.59
CA VAL A 633 11.85 24.81 -12.49
C VAL A 633 12.38 25.99 -13.27
N ASP A 634 12.29 25.93 -14.60
CA ASP A 634 12.80 26.97 -15.53
C ASP A 634 14.25 27.39 -15.24
N GLY A 635 15.09 26.42 -14.89
CA GLY A 635 16.51 26.61 -14.55
C GLY A 635 16.79 27.13 -13.14
N LYS A 636 15.78 27.31 -12.28
CA LYS A 636 15.92 27.82 -10.91
C LYS A 636 15.53 26.77 -9.88
N GLU A 637 16.31 26.62 -8.82
CA GLU A 637 15.87 25.84 -7.65
C GLU A 637 14.67 26.54 -7.00
N LYS A 638 13.64 25.77 -6.66
CA LYS A 638 12.48 26.18 -5.87
C LYS A 638 12.20 25.18 -4.75
N THR A 639 11.65 25.67 -3.65
CA THR A 639 11.12 24.83 -2.58
C THR A 639 9.63 24.62 -2.85
N LEU A 640 9.22 23.39 -3.19
CA LEU A 640 7.86 23.07 -3.62
C LEU A 640 7.16 22.12 -2.65
N LEU A 641 5.87 22.36 -2.38
CA LEU A 641 4.98 21.37 -1.80
C LEU A 641 4.45 20.45 -2.91
N VAL A 642 5.07 19.30 -3.08
CA VAL A 642 4.69 18.26 -4.05
C VAL A 642 3.61 17.38 -3.45
N HIS A 643 2.40 17.46 -3.99
CA HIS A 643 1.30 16.53 -3.73
C HIS A 643 1.44 15.29 -4.60
N ARG A 644 1.26 14.11 -4.01
CA ARG A 644 1.26 12.81 -4.69
C ARG A 644 0.09 11.96 -4.18
N LYS A 645 -0.72 11.41 -5.09
CA LYS A 645 -1.92 10.63 -4.78
C LYS A 645 -2.09 9.48 -5.78
N GLY A 646 -1.88 8.27 -5.31
CA GLY A 646 -1.61 7.13 -6.19
C GLY A 646 -0.40 7.37 -7.09
N SER A 647 0.64 8.02 -6.57
CA SER A 647 1.88 8.31 -7.29
C SER A 647 3.04 8.31 -6.30
N THR A 648 4.15 7.70 -6.68
CA THR A 648 5.24 7.35 -5.75
C THR A 648 6.43 8.27 -5.99
N ARG A 649 7.16 8.64 -4.92
CA ARG A 649 8.44 9.35 -5.08
C ARG A 649 9.49 8.42 -5.70
N ALA A 650 10.29 8.97 -6.59
CA ALA A 650 11.30 8.28 -7.40
C ALA A 650 12.52 9.21 -7.60
N PHE A 651 13.24 9.51 -6.51
CA PHE A 651 14.46 10.33 -6.58
C PHE A 651 15.58 9.65 -7.39
N PRO A 652 16.41 10.43 -8.12
CA PRO A 652 17.47 9.93 -8.99
C PRO A 652 18.67 9.36 -8.20
N PRO A 653 19.62 8.69 -8.87
CA PRO A 653 20.94 8.41 -8.30
C PRO A 653 21.60 9.67 -7.73
N GLN A 654 22.46 9.47 -6.73
CA GLN A 654 23.22 10.48 -5.98
C GLN A 654 22.38 11.54 -5.24
N HIS A 655 21.04 11.44 -5.23
CA HIS A 655 20.19 12.37 -4.51
C HIS A 655 20.48 12.31 -2.99
N PRO A 656 20.67 13.45 -2.29
CA PRO A 656 21.20 13.47 -0.92
C PRO A 656 20.29 12.79 0.12
N ASN A 657 18.98 12.79 -0.11
CA ASN A 657 17.99 12.17 0.78
C ASN A 657 17.83 10.65 0.55
N LEU A 658 18.80 9.99 -0.07
CA LEU A 658 18.84 8.53 -0.22
C LEU A 658 19.80 7.90 0.80
N PRO A 659 19.53 6.65 1.24
CA PRO A 659 20.52 5.79 1.89
C PRO A 659 21.80 5.63 1.06
N ASP A 660 22.96 5.52 1.70
CA ASP A 660 24.27 5.51 1.02
C ASP A 660 24.46 4.32 0.06
N ASP A 661 23.86 3.18 0.36
CA ASP A 661 23.78 1.98 -0.48
C ASP A 661 22.87 2.15 -1.71
N TYR A 662 21.86 3.05 -1.63
CA TYR A 662 20.94 3.34 -2.73
C TYR A 662 21.31 4.60 -3.54
N LYS A 663 22.24 5.44 -3.07
CA LYS A 663 22.79 6.56 -3.87
C LYS A 663 23.32 6.12 -5.25
N PRO A 664 24.04 5.00 -5.42
CA PRO A 664 24.52 4.58 -6.75
C PRO A 664 23.41 4.23 -7.75
N ILE A 665 22.22 3.81 -7.27
CA ILE A 665 21.17 3.20 -8.09
C ILE A 665 19.88 4.04 -8.21
N GLY A 666 19.70 5.05 -7.36
CA GLY A 666 18.47 5.84 -7.26
C GLY A 666 17.47 5.23 -6.26
N GLN A 667 16.40 5.97 -5.96
CA GLN A 667 15.44 5.53 -4.94
C GLN A 667 14.71 4.25 -5.40
N PRO A 668 14.62 3.20 -4.58
CA PRO A 668 13.71 2.10 -4.85
C PRO A 668 12.26 2.60 -4.90
N VAL A 669 11.50 2.04 -5.84
CA VAL A 669 10.07 2.30 -6.02
C VAL A 669 9.35 0.96 -6.05
N LEU A 670 8.34 0.79 -5.20
CA LEU A 670 7.63 -0.46 -5.00
C LEU A 670 6.23 -0.35 -5.60
N ILE A 671 5.99 -1.05 -6.71
CA ILE A 671 4.75 -0.96 -7.48
C ILE A 671 3.92 -2.22 -7.27
N GLY A 672 2.78 -2.05 -6.59
CA GLY A 672 1.85 -3.13 -6.32
C GLY A 672 0.98 -3.47 -7.53
N GLY A 673 0.94 -4.76 -7.89
CA GLY A 673 0.01 -5.28 -8.89
C GLY A 673 -1.40 -5.46 -8.32
N THR A 674 -1.89 -6.69 -8.39
CA THR A 674 -3.12 -7.16 -7.75
C THR A 674 -2.86 -8.54 -7.16
N MET A 675 -3.78 -9.06 -6.33
CA MET A 675 -3.70 -10.40 -5.74
C MET A 675 -3.58 -11.58 -6.73
N GLY A 676 -3.61 -11.33 -8.04
CA GLY A 676 -3.38 -12.32 -9.10
C GLY A 676 -2.51 -11.82 -10.26
N THR A 677 -1.76 -10.72 -10.10
CA THR A 677 -0.85 -10.19 -11.15
C THR A 677 0.51 -9.83 -10.57
N CYS A 678 1.52 -9.66 -11.42
CA CYS A 678 2.86 -9.31 -10.97
C CYS A 678 2.94 -7.92 -10.31
N SER A 679 3.88 -7.78 -9.39
CA SER A 679 4.33 -6.51 -8.81
C SER A 679 5.75 -6.21 -9.31
N TYR A 680 6.22 -4.96 -9.18
CA TYR A 680 7.55 -4.57 -9.66
C TYR A 680 8.35 -3.76 -8.63
N VAL A 681 9.66 -3.88 -8.73
CA VAL A 681 10.63 -2.96 -8.12
C VAL A 681 11.29 -2.17 -9.24
N LEU A 682 11.27 -0.84 -9.12
CA LEU A 682 11.90 0.11 -10.03
C LEU A 682 12.93 0.97 -9.27
N VAL A 683 13.70 1.78 -10.00
CA VAL A 683 14.45 2.91 -9.44
C VAL A 683 14.08 4.24 -10.12
N GLY A 684 14.24 5.35 -9.40
CA GLY A 684 14.10 6.71 -9.92
C GLY A 684 15.23 7.15 -10.84
N THR A 685 15.00 8.18 -11.66
CA THR A 685 15.93 8.65 -12.71
C THR A 685 16.01 10.17 -12.76
N ASP A 686 17.09 10.71 -13.34
CA ASP A 686 17.26 12.17 -13.55
C ASP A 686 16.18 12.77 -14.45
N LYS A 687 15.70 11.98 -15.41
CA LYS A 687 14.56 12.35 -16.24
C LYS A 687 13.25 12.40 -15.43
N GLY A 688 13.05 11.46 -14.49
CA GLY A 688 11.95 11.54 -13.51
C GLY A 688 12.09 12.75 -12.58
N MET A 689 13.30 13.08 -12.13
CA MET A 689 13.54 14.28 -11.30
C MET A 689 13.14 15.56 -12.04
N SER A 690 13.63 15.73 -13.27
CA SER A 690 13.43 16.93 -14.09
C SER A 690 12.02 17.03 -14.72
N GLU A 691 11.45 15.92 -15.19
CA GLU A 691 10.11 15.91 -15.79
C GLU A 691 8.97 15.85 -14.76
N THR A 692 9.03 14.94 -13.79
CA THR A 692 7.88 14.58 -12.94
C THR A 692 8.03 14.94 -11.45
N PHE A 693 8.92 15.88 -11.12
CA PHE A 693 9.27 16.24 -9.73
C PHE A 693 9.72 15.00 -8.93
N GLY A 694 10.53 14.13 -9.55
CA GLY A 694 11.00 12.89 -8.96
C GLY A 694 9.84 11.96 -8.58
N SER A 695 8.93 11.68 -9.53
CA SER A 695 7.72 10.89 -9.27
C SER A 695 7.38 9.90 -10.39
N THR A 696 6.74 8.79 -10.03
CA THR A 696 6.24 7.77 -10.97
C THR A 696 4.90 7.17 -10.48
N CYS A 697 4.41 6.12 -11.13
CA CYS A 697 3.20 5.36 -10.75
C CYS A 697 3.26 4.77 -9.32
N HIS A 698 2.16 4.17 -8.85
CA HIS A 698 2.08 3.44 -7.57
C HIS A 698 1.59 1.99 -7.67
N GLY A 699 0.89 1.64 -8.74
CA GLY A 699 0.33 0.31 -8.93
C GLY A 699 -0.34 0.17 -10.28
N ALA A 700 -1.17 -0.86 -10.46
CA ALA A 700 -1.90 -1.05 -11.72
C ALA A 700 -2.93 0.07 -12.02
N GLY A 701 -3.54 0.67 -10.99
CA GLY A 701 -4.66 1.61 -11.15
C GLY A 701 -5.96 0.93 -11.62
N ARG A 702 -7.13 1.53 -11.34
CA ARG A 702 -8.41 0.86 -11.59
C ARG A 702 -8.91 1.07 -13.01
N ALA A 703 -9.30 -0.02 -13.68
CA ALA A 703 -10.05 0.00 -14.94
C ALA A 703 -11.57 -0.09 -14.72
N LEU A 704 -12.01 -0.68 -13.59
CA LEU A 704 -13.42 -0.74 -13.19
C LEU A 704 -13.63 -0.17 -11.79
N SER A 705 -14.70 0.62 -11.60
CA SER A 705 -15.15 0.99 -10.26
C SER A 705 -15.57 -0.26 -9.47
N ARG A 706 -15.42 -0.23 -8.13
CA ARG A 706 -15.87 -1.32 -7.24
C ARG A 706 -17.34 -1.69 -7.48
N ASN A 707 -18.19 -0.71 -7.80
CA ASN A 707 -19.60 -0.88 -8.15
C ASN A 707 -19.86 -1.57 -9.50
N GLN A 708 -18.96 -1.45 -10.48
CA GLN A 708 -19.02 -2.22 -11.73
C GLN A 708 -18.42 -3.62 -11.55
N SER A 709 -17.35 -3.73 -10.77
CA SER A 709 -16.63 -4.98 -10.52
C SER A 709 -17.56 -6.02 -9.87
N ARG A 710 -18.24 -5.66 -8.77
CA ARG A 710 -19.31 -6.47 -8.12
C ARG A 710 -20.55 -6.76 -8.99
N LYS A 711 -20.67 -6.19 -10.19
CA LYS A 711 -21.76 -6.44 -11.14
C LYS A 711 -21.34 -7.27 -12.35
N LYS A 712 -20.04 -7.25 -12.70
CA LYS A 712 -19.47 -7.94 -13.86
C LYS A 712 -18.79 -9.26 -13.50
N LEU A 713 -18.21 -9.36 -12.29
CA LEU A 713 -17.36 -10.46 -11.87
C LEU A 713 -18.05 -11.31 -10.79
N ASP A 714 -17.83 -12.62 -10.82
CA ASP A 714 -18.21 -13.53 -9.75
C ASP A 714 -17.00 -13.89 -8.84
N HIS A 715 -17.28 -14.05 -7.55
CA HIS A 715 -16.30 -14.34 -6.53
C HIS A 715 -15.76 -15.78 -6.54
N GLU A 716 -16.56 -16.79 -6.91
CA GLU A 716 -16.10 -18.17 -7.00
C GLU A 716 -15.18 -18.33 -8.22
N GLN A 717 -15.53 -17.72 -9.34
CA GLN A 717 -14.67 -17.65 -10.54
C GLN A 717 -13.32 -16.97 -10.25
N VAL A 718 -13.31 -15.82 -9.56
CA VAL A 718 -12.06 -15.13 -9.18
C VAL A 718 -11.20 -15.99 -8.25
N LEU A 719 -11.78 -16.61 -7.21
CA LEU A 719 -11.03 -17.48 -6.29
C LEU A 719 -10.49 -18.74 -6.97
N ASN A 720 -11.25 -19.33 -7.90
CA ASN A 720 -10.81 -20.50 -8.67
C ASN A 720 -9.62 -20.15 -9.58
N LYS A 721 -9.68 -19.03 -10.32
CA LYS A 721 -8.55 -18.56 -11.16
C LYS A 721 -7.26 -18.37 -10.36
N LEU A 722 -7.35 -17.78 -9.17
CA LEU A 722 -6.19 -17.58 -8.29
C LEU A 722 -5.60 -18.93 -7.84
N LYS A 723 -6.45 -19.89 -7.49
CA LYS A 723 -6.02 -21.25 -7.15
C LYS A 723 -5.40 -22.00 -8.34
N GLU A 724 -6.00 -21.88 -9.53
CA GLU A 724 -5.47 -22.41 -10.79
C GLU A 724 -4.09 -21.79 -11.15
N SER A 725 -3.86 -20.55 -10.72
CA SER A 725 -2.57 -19.84 -10.83
C SER A 725 -1.56 -20.22 -9.72
N GLY A 726 -1.90 -21.14 -8.82
CA GLY A 726 -1.03 -21.59 -7.73
C GLY A 726 -0.86 -20.60 -6.57
N ILE A 727 -1.87 -19.74 -6.34
CA ILE A 727 -1.85 -18.65 -5.35
C ILE A 727 -2.72 -19.00 -4.12
N SER A 728 -2.07 -19.15 -2.96
CA SER A 728 -2.73 -19.44 -1.67
C SER A 728 -3.32 -18.18 -1.05
N ILE A 729 -4.62 -17.95 -1.25
CA ILE A 729 -5.31 -16.73 -0.77
C ILE A 729 -6.09 -16.94 0.54
N ARG A 730 -6.12 -15.89 1.39
CA ARG A 730 -7.04 -15.74 2.53
C ARG A 730 -7.69 -14.34 2.51
N VAL A 731 -9.02 -14.29 2.63
CA VAL A 731 -9.81 -13.04 2.59
C VAL A 731 -10.79 -12.93 3.74
N ALA A 732 -10.87 -11.74 4.36
CA ALA A 732 -11.84 -11.48 5.43
C ALA A 732 -13.31 -11.56 4.96
N SER A 733 -13.58 -11.31 3.68
CA SER A 733 -14.91 -11.42 3.08
C SER A 733 -14.83 -11.88 1.62
N PRO A 734 -15.14 -13.17 1.32
CA PRO A 734 -15.09 -13.70 -0.04
C PRO A 734 -15.88 -12.91 -1.08
N LYS A 735 -17.01 -12.28 -0.70
CA LYS A 735 -17.82 -11.49 -1.63
C LYS A 735 -17.14 -10.19 -2.08
N LEU A 736 -16.27 -9.62 -1.26
CA LEU A 736 -15.52 -8.40 -1.56
C LEU A 736 -14.26 -8.69 -2.40
N VAL A 737 -13.91 -9.96 -2.66
CA VAL A 737 -12.79 -10.32 -3.57
C VAL A 737 -13.02 -9.76 -4.98
N THR A 738 -14.28 -9.70 -5.43
CA THR A 738 -14.68 -9.11 -6.73
C THR A 738 -14.44 -7.61 -6.84
N GLU A 739 -14.24 -6.89 -5.74
CA GLU A 739 -13.85 -5.47 -5.79
C GLU A 739 -12.40 -5.29 -6.19
N GLU A 740 -11.56 -6.28 -5.93
CA GLU A 740 -10.10 -6.19 -6.08
C GLU A 740 -9.53 -7.29 -7.00
N ALA A 741 -10.41 -7.94 -7.77
CA ALA A 741 -10.07 -8.91 -8.81
C ALA A 741 -9.14 -8.29 -9.88
N PRO A 742 -8.20 -9.06 -10.47
CA PRO A 742 -7.31 -8.58 -11.52
C PRO A 742 -8.02 -7.82 -12.64
N GLU A 743 -9.18 -8.31 -13.08
CA GLU A 743 -10.00 -7.71 -14.15
C GLU A 743 -10.68 -6.37 -13.76
N SER A 744 -10.46 -5.90 -12.53
CA SER A 744 -10.90 -4.57 -12.05
C SER A 744 -9.83 -3.49 -12.22
N TYR A 745 -8.60 -3.88 -12.55
CA TYR A 745 -7.42 -3.03 -12.68
C TYR A 745 -6.98 -2.92 -14.15
N LYS A 746 -6.10 -1.97 -14.45
CA LYS A 746 -5.38 -1.94 -15.73
C LYS A 746 -4.32 -3.04 -15.74
N ASP A 747 -3.70 -3.31 -16.90
CA ASP A 747 -2.48 -4.12 -16.88
C ASP A 747 -1.33 -3.33 -16.24
N VAL A 748 -0.73 -3.92 -15.21
CA VAL A 748 0.43 -3.37 -14.50
C VAL A 748 1.67 -3.35 -15.38
N CYS A 749 1.81 -4.29 -16.32
CA CYS A 749 2.94 -4.33 -17.25
C CYS A 749 2.93 -3.10 -18.14
N GLU A 750 1.77 -2.76 -18.73
CA GLU A 750 1.61 -1.55 -19.56
C GLU A 750 1.87 -0.25 -18.79
N VAL A 751 1.50 -0.19 -17.51
CA VAL A 751 1.85 0.95 -16.65
C VAL A 751 3.36 1.06 -16.49
N ILE A 752 4.06 -0.06 -16.25
CA ILE A 752 5.51 -0.08 -16.07
C ILE A 752 6.28 0.19 -17.37
N GLU A 753 5.90 -0.42 -18.51
CA GLU A 753 6.52 -0.12 -19.80
C GLU A 753 6.29 1.34 -20.19
N THR A 754 5.11 1.90 -19.90
CA THR A 754 4.86 3.33 -20.13
C THR A 754 5.81 4.20 -19.27
N CYS A 755 5.98 3.89 -17.98
CA CYS A 755 6.93 4.60 -17.11
C CYS A 755 8.39 4.46 -17.58
N GLN A 756 8.80 3.29 -18.07
CA GLN A 756 10.16 3.06 -18.56
C GLN A 756 10.40 3.73 -19.92
N HIS A 757 9.44 3.70 -20.85
CA HIS A 757 9.54 4.40 -22.14
C HIS A 757 9.43 5.93 -21.97
N ALA A 758 8.65 6.42 -21.01
CA ALA A 758 8.73 7.80 -20.56
C ALA A 758 10.08 8.13 -19.90
N GLY A 759 10.77 7.13 -19.34
CA GLY A 759 12.08 7.25 -18.71
C GLY A 759 12.04 7.81 -17.29
N ILE A 760 10.87 7.86 -16.65
CA ILE A 760 10.68 8.47 -15.32
C ILE A 760 11.02 7.51 -14.17
N SER A 761 11.15 6.22 -14.46
CA SER A 761 11.65 5.17 -13.56
C SER A 761 12.10 3.95 -14.37
N GLN A 762 13.16 3.26 -13.94
CA GLN A 762 13.73 2.09 -14.64
C GLN A 762 13.35 0.79 -13.91
N LYS A 763 13.00 -0.28 -14.65
CA LYS A 763 12.75 -1.60 -14.07
C LYS A 763 13.99 -2.20 -13.41
N VAL A 764 13.81 -2.85 -12.26
CA VAL A 764 14.85 -3.62 -11.56
C VAL A 764 14.43 -5.08 -11.38
N VAL A 765 13.27 -5.34 -10.79
CA VAL A 765 12.76 -6.70 -10.48
C VAL A 765 11.28 -6.82 -10.83
N LYS A 766 10.86 -7.99 -11.31
CA LYS A 766 9.45 -8.43 -11.38
C LYS A 766 9.20 -9.50 -10.34
N LEU A 767 8.05 -9.41 -9.67
CA LEU A 767 7.63 -10.27 -8.57
C LEU A 767 6.27 -10.88 -8.91
N ARG A 768 6.05 -12.19 -8.70
CA ARG A 768 4.73 -12.82 -8.83
C ARG A 768 4.19 -13.30 -7.47
N PRO A 769 2.90 -13.08 -7.14
CA PRO A 769 2.31 -13.58 -5.90
C PRO A 769 2.22 -15.11 -5.88
N ILE A 770 2.43 -15.69 -4.70
CA ILE A 770 2.23 -17.12 -4.41
C ILE A 770 1.39 -17.37 -3.16
N ALA A 771 1.30 -16.40 -2.24
CA ALA A 771 0.34 -16.42 -1.14
C ALA A 771 -0.12 -14.98 -0.82
N VAL A 772 -1.41 -14.78 -0.54
CA VAL A 772 -2.01 -13.45 -0.38
C VAL A 772 -2.94 -13.42 0.82
N ILE A 773 -2.80 -12.41 1.69
CA ILE A 773 -3.80 -12.09 2.72
C ILE A 773 -4.42 -10.72 2.46
N LYS A 774 -5.75 -10.64 2.53
CA LYS A 774 -6.52 -9.40 2.26
C LYS A 774 -7.74 -9.26 3.18
N GLY A 775 -8.22 -8.04 3.36
CA GLY A 775 -9.50 -7.75 4.04
C GLY A 775 -10.57 -7.12 3.17
#